data_AF-A0A0Q6X8Z5-F1
#
_entry.id   AF-A0A0Q6X8Z5-F1
#
_cell.length_a   1.000
_cell.length_b   1.000
_cell.length_c   1.000
_cell.angle_alpha   90.00
_cell.angle_beta   90.00
_cell.angle_gamma   90.00
#
_symmetry.space_group_name_H-M   'P 1'
#
loop_
_entity.id
_entity.type
_entity.pdbx_description
1 polymer ?
#
loop_
_entity_poly.entity_id
_entity_poly.type
_entity_poly.pdbx_seq_one_letter_code
_entity_poly.pdbx_strand_id
1 'polypeptide(L)'
;MPVTLFTSNAARRPTSRVLTFSAGAGLIASLLLPMTAQAFKIDTHAWIAQQVINDLEDDGRITIKLKGKPVTLPVPPTVSAAILANRDAFYLGNIGPDAFPDVVAGQTVVHPGLANGWKTNDWLKFVLTKAQGNAVGTAFAYGYLGHASADVFAHTYVNQYSGDIFELTDETLVEQRHIALESFISRRAPPMRNNAGQIIAFPTAGVRVASPALATFIRDALVMNEDVAAQYAKGVGTKYLPAYLAYRDAIDDAANSELWQKIDQAVLQIVASYNDIGVTDQQAGQLVAFMNDTVLPKVNRREDLDQAALNKLDTFANNFEAQRFSELNSALRSLKDLESRILSELAEQSRQRGRLCSTVRRSLCPKLDPVCNKFAEELVCPIDQAAHDLAAKEIDRINELVNGTNGLRAQMQQTATRVRDQAVSTKASSVALLNAIKDMQQAQTSNTSPVKAYLMAWRSNLDVAMREYVVAAGSSMVNTLLPSPSSLGPFGAFTPMSDWFDCYHLSIAGTPVTCAFYSSATQNWADLQKLATVLQDATSIGTYVGPTVGLPTPQQVREEVERLKSRATSELTAAGIRAVEDLLPAEIRDIVAVMGVKVDEAELRDYYTRSGSSKNLLMIPDIDTRVKAEMNLNLATNQFDPEKFAVVYNAVTLSKLALLDSEGLALLAQVAGVANRSDGRPLFTGTDNAVSNAFASIDGNHQWLTAAPPRPNAVGAPYRAVDLPGYPNPGGYASAEGFVPWRPEARDALFRALFIGPLSPGIESATDAGLPSLLRADYPYQPCRARPFPDGVTDRTCLAMKLMPVLSMILD
;
A
#
# COMPACT_ATOMS: atom_id res chain seq x y z
N MET A 1 55.66 30.62 -44.30
CA MET A 1 56.89 30.04 -43.70
C MET A 1 56.91 30.47 -42.24
N PRO A 2 56.93 29.57 -41.24
CA PRO A 2 56.73 28.10 -41.28
C PRO A 2 55.36 27.68 -41.86
N VAL A 3 54.88 26.42 -41.90
CA VAL A 3 55.52 25.10 -42.21
C VAL A 3 56.66 24.62 -41.30
N THR A 4 56.63 23.46 -40.61
CA THR A 4 55.86 22.18 -40.74
C THR A 4 54.97 21.91 -39.49
N LEU A 5 54.44 20.72 -39.09
CA LEU A 5 54.45 19.30 -39.56
C LEU A 5 53.10 18.59 -39.19
N PHE A 6 53.12 17.34 -38.67
CA PHE A 6 51.98 16.43 -38.40
C PHE A 6 52.24 15.58 -37.14
N THR A 7 51.19 15.09 -36.46
CA THR A 7 50.87 13.63 -36.35
C THR A 7 49.58 13.36 -35.56
N SER A 8 48.97 12.19 -35.81
CA SER A 8 47.75 11.69 -35.17
C SER A 8 48.05 10.56 -34.18
N ASN A 9 47.22 10.40 -33.14
CA ASN A 9 46.46 9.15 -32.96
C ASN A 9 45.39 9.23 -31.86
N ALA A 10 44.42 8.34 -31.92
CA ALA A 10 43.26 8.32 -31.03
C ALA A 10 43.44 7.36 -29.84
N ALA A 11 42.93 7.76 -28.67
CA ALA A 11 42.72 6.87 -27.53
C ALA A 11 41.41 7.26 -26.82
N ARG A 12 40.29 6.64 -27.20
CA ARG A 12 39.01 6.81 -26.50
C ARG A 12 39.09 6.12 -25.13
N ARG A 13 39.07 6.89 -24.05
CA ARG A 13 38.71 6.36 -22.72
C ARG A 13 37.18 6.33 -22.59
N PRO A 14 36.56 5.21 -22.15
CA PRO A 14 35.14 5.21 -21.85
C PRO A 14 34.89 6.00 -20.56
N THR A 15 34.11 7.06 -20.64
CA THR A 15 33.59 7.73 -19.43
C THR A 15 32.45 6.89 -18.86
N SER A 16 32.68 6.30 -17.68
CA SER A 16 31.66 5.59 -16.92
C SER A 16 30.56 6.56 -16.49
N ARG A 17 29.45 6.60 -17.24
CA ARG A 17 28.22 7.26 -16.80
C ARG A 17 27.66 6.48 -15.61
N VAL A 18 27.87 7.00 -14.41
CA VAL A 18 27.12 6.58 -13.22
C VAL A 18 25.66 6.92 -13.47
N LEU A 19 24.76 5.93 -13.49
CA LEU A 19 23.33 6.19 -13.42
C LEU A 19 22.98 6.58 -11.98
N THR A 20 22.94 7.89 -11.71
CA THR A 20 22.23 8.42 -10.55
C THR A 20 20.74 8.12 -10.70
N PHE A 21 20.13 7.50 -9.70
CA PHE A 21 18.71 7.15 -9.69
C PHE A 21 17.83 8.41 -9.62
N SER A 22 17.22 8.81 -10.73
CA SER A 22 16.28 9.94 -10.78
C SER A 22 14.88 9.63 -10.23
N ALA A 23 14.63 8.40 -9.76
CA ALA A 23 13.30 7.93 -9.36
C ALA A 23 12.71 8.65 -8.13
N GLY A 24 13.55 9.14 -7.21
CA GLY A 24 13.09 9.76 -5.95
C GLY A 24 12.39 11.11 -6.12
N ALA A 25 12.68 11.86 -7.19
CA ALA A 25 12.15 13.21 -7.37
C ALA A 25 10.66 13.25 -7.76
N GLY A 26 10.11 12.16 -8.30
CA GLY A 26 8.71 12.08 -8.69
C GLY A 26 7.77 12.03 -7.49
N LEU A 27 7.88 10.97 -6.68
CA LEU A 27 6.89 10.67 -5.63
C LEU A 27 6.67 11.83 -4.63
N ILE A 28 7.70 12.65 -4.37
CA ILE A 28 7.64 13.82 -3.48
C ILE A 28 6.58 14.84 -3.94
N ALA A 29 6.43 15.08 -5.24
CA ALA A 29 5.44 16.04 -5.75
C ALA A 29 4.00 15.50 -5.57
N SER A 30 3.79 14.19 -5.69
CA SER A 30 2.52 13.51 -5.37
C SER A 30 2.23 13.36 -3.87
N LEU A 31 2.99 14.04 -3.00
CA LEU A 31 2.76 14.11 -1.55
C LEU A 31 2.54 15.53 -1.03
N LEU A 32 2.84 16.52 -1.87
CA LEU A 32 2.51 17.93 -1.66
C LEU A 32 1.20 18.29 -2.37
N LEU A 33 0.31 17.31 -2.53
CA LEU A 33 -0.99 17.43 -3.18
C LEU A 33 -1.90 18.33 -2.35
N PRO A 34 -2.45 19.40 -2.93
CA PRO A 34 -3.38 20.27 -2.23
C PRO A 34 -4.65 19.52 -1.84
N MET A 35 -5.01 19.72 -0.58
CA MET A 35 -6.27 19.28 -0.01
C MET A 35 -7.41 20.12 -0.65
N THR A 36 -8.65 19.67 -0.50
CA THR A 36 -9.85 20.26 -1.12
C THR A 36 -10.66 21.08 -0.12
N ALA A 37 -11.64 21.85 -0.62
CA ALA A 37 -12.78 22.21 0.22
C ALA A 37 -13.56 20.95 0.62
N GLN A 38 -14.50 21.13 1.52
CA GLN A 38 -15.38 20.10 2.03
C GLN A 38 -16.81 20.63 1.84
N ALA A 39 -17.82 20.04 2.47
CA ALA A 39 -19.11 20.74 2.60
C ALA A 39 -19.19 21.51 3.92
N PHE A 40 -18.64 20.89 4.95
CA PHE A 40 -18.32 21.47 6.25
C PHE A 40 -16.85 21.16 6.54
N LYS A 41 -16.14 22.05 7.25
CA LYS A 41 -14.76 21.71 7.66
C LYS A 41 -14.78 20.51 8.63
N ILE A 42 -13.71 19.72 8.61
CA ILE A 42 -13.46 18.53 9.44
C ILE A 42 -13.91 18.65 10.92
N ASP A 43 -13.81 19.84 11.53
CA ASP A 43 -14.25 20.07 12.92
C ASP A 43 -15.76 19.98 13.12
N THR A 44 -16.52 20.44 12.14
CA THR A 44 -17.98 20.41 12.11
C THR A 44 -18.46 18.99 11.83
N HIS A 45 -17.73 18.20 11.01
CA HIS A 45 -17.93 16.75 10.86
C HIS A 45 -17.70 15.99 12.18
N ALA A 46 -16.59 16.24 12.86
CA ALA A 46 -16.30 15.65 14.17
C ALA A 46 -17.33 16.07 15.24
N TRP A 47 -17.80 17.32 15.19
CA TRP A 47 -18.86 17.82 16.05
C TRP A 47 -20.22 17.15 15.79
N ILE A 48 -20.58 16.91 14.52
CA ILE A 48 -21.78 16.15 14.13
C ILE A 48 -21.70 14.71 14.65
N ALA A 49 -20.54 14.05 14.46
CA ALA A 49 -20.31 12.71 15.00
C ALA A 49 -20.49 12.65 16.53
N GLN A 50 -20.05 13.67 17.26
CA GLN A 50 -20.29 13.76 18.70
C GLN A 50 -21.80 13.81 19.04
N GLN A 51 -22.63 14.48 18.23
CA GLN A 51 -24.08 14.53 18.47
C GLN A 51 -24.76 13.17 18.24
N VAL A 52 -24.18 12.31 17.38
CA VAL A 52 -24.64 10.92 17.21
C VAL A 52 -24.15 10.04 18.36
N ILE A 53 -22.89 10.19 18.80
CA ILE A 53 -22.36 9.46 19.96
C ILE A 53 -23.16 9.79 21.23
N ASN A 54 -23.46 11.06 21.49
CA ASN A 54 -24.21 11.50 22.67
C ASN A 54 -25.57 10.80 22.82
N ASP A 55 -26.30 10.64 21.72
CA ASP A 55 -27.57 9.90 21.70
C ASP A 55 -27.39 8.42 22.06
N LEU A 56 -26.35 7.79 21.51
CA LEU A 56 -26.06 6.37 21.74
C LEU A 56 -25.59 6.08 23.17
N GLU A 57 -24.95 7.03 23.86
CA GLU A 57 -24.36 6.82 25.19
C GLU A 57 -25.38 6.47 26.28
N ASP A 58 -26.64 6.90 26.15
CA ASP A 58 -27.66 6.74 27.19
C ASP A 58 -28.32 5.35 27.17
N ASP A 59 -28.77 4.89 26.00
CA ASP A 59 -29.49 3.61 25.84
C ASP A 59 -29.21 2.87 24.51
N GLY A 60 -28.25 3.33 23.71
CA GLY A 60 -27.89 2.74 22.42
C GLY A 60 -28.88 3.03 21.28
N ARG A 61 -29.78 4.01 21.43
CA ARG A 61 -30.78 4.44 20.44
C ARG A 61 -30.44 5.82 19.85
N ILE A 62 -31.26 6.30 18.92
CA ILE A 62 -31.24 7.71 18.47
C ILE A 62 -32.53 8.42 18.85
N THR A 63 -32.45 9.71 19.17
CA THR A 63 -33.59 10.62 19.34
C THR A 63 -33.54 11.73 18.29
N ILE A 64 -34.60 11.79 17.50
CA ILE A 64 -34.81 12.79 16.43
C ILE A 64 -36.10 13.57 16.71
N LYS A 65 -36.26 14.75 16.11
CA LYS A 65 -37.52 15.50 16.19
C LYS A 65 -38.37 15.24 14.95
N LEU A 66 -39.62 14.85 15.18
CA LEU A 66 -40.61 14.58 14.15
C LEU A 66 -41.83 15.47 14.41
N LYS A 67 -42.12 16.40 13.50
CA LYS A 67 -43.14 17.45 13.67
C LYS A 67 -42.92 18.24 14.98
N GLY A 68 -41.65 18.50 15.31
CA GLY A 68 -41.19 19.19 16.51
C GLY A 68 -41.19 18.36 17.82
N LYS A 69 -41.64 17.09 17.80
CA LYS A 69 -41.70 16.21 18.97
C LYS A 69 -40.54 15.20 18.97
N PRO A 70 -39.90 14.89 20.11
CA PRO A 70 -38.86 13.87 20.16
C PRO A 70 -39.46 12.47 19.89
N VAL A 71 -38.72 11.66 19.13
CA VAL A 71 -39.02 10.25 18.82
C VAL A 71 -37.73 9.45 18.92
N THR A 72 -37.74 8.36 19.71
CA THR A 72 -36.54 7.57 20.01
C THR A 72 -36.58 6.20 19.33
N LEU A 73 -35.73 6.02 18.31
CA LEU A 73 -35.72 4.87 17.40
C LEU A 73 -34.57 3.90 17.73
N PRO A 74 -34.76 2.57 17.60
CA PRO A 74 -33.70 1.60 17.84
C PRO A 74 -32.61 1.71 16.77
N VAL A 75 -31.35 1.63 17.20
CA VAL A 75 -30.21 1.33 16.33
C VAL A 75 -29.86 -0.15 16.53
N PRO A 76 -29.43 -0.91 15.51
CA PRO A 76 -29.01 -2.29 15.67
C PRO A 76 -27.93 -2.42 16.76
N PRO A 77 -28.06 -3.30 17.77
CA PRO A 77 -27.14 -3.37 18.90
C PRO A 77 -25.67 -3.63 18.52
N THR A 78 -25.43 -4.27 17.37
CA THR A 78 -24.09 -4.46 16.80
C THR A 78 -23.47 -3.15 16.31
N VAL A 79 -24.27 -2.23 15.77
CA VAL A 79 -23.85 -0.92 15.26
C VAL A 79 -23.58 0.04 16.41
N SER A 80 -24.51 0.16 17.36
CA SER A 80 -24.33 1.05 18.52
C SER A 80 -23.16 0.59 19.41
N ALA A 81 -23.01 -0.71 19.66
CA ALA A 81 -21.85 -1.24 20.39
C ALA A 81 -20.53 -1.03 19.62
N ALA A 82 -20.51 -1.20 18.30
CA ALA A 82 -19.32 -0.95 17.49
C ALA A 82 -18.87 0.52 17.57
N ILE A 83 -19.80 1.47 17.41
CA ILE A 83 -19.53 2.91 17.48
C ILE A 83 -19.04 3.31 18.88
N LEU A 84 -19.76 2.91 19.94
CA LEU A 84 -19.42 3.29 21.31
C LEU A 84 -18.06 2.73 21.78
N ALA A 85 -17.66 1.56 21.28
CA ALA A 85 -16.37 0.94 21.56
C ALA A 85 -15.21 1.44 20.67
N ASN A 86 -15.50 2.00 19.49
CA ASN A 86 -14.50 2.42 18.49
C ASN A 86 -14.73 3.89 18.05
N ARG A 87 -14.95 4.78 19.02
CA ARG A 87 -15.33 6.19 18.77
C ARG A 87 -14.37 6.91 17.83
N ASP A 88 -13.07 6.69 17.96
CA ASP A 88 -12.04 7.24 17.06
C ASP A 88 -12.27 6.85 15.60
N ALA A 89 -12.68 5.60 15.34
CA ALA A 89 -13.04 5.16 14.00
C ALA A 89 -14.34 5.78 13.51
N PHE A 90 -15.32 6.03 14.38
CA PHE A 90 -16.55 6.74 14.01
C PHE A 90 -16.30 8.22 13.69
N TYR A 91 -15.49 8.95 14.46
CA TYR A 91 -15.09 10.31 14.10
C TYR A 91 -14.34 10.33 12.77
N LEU A 92 -13.35 9.45 12.57
CA LEU A 92 -12.56 9.38 11.34
C LEU A 92 -13.41 8.95 10.14
N GLY A 93 -14.43 8.12 10.36
CA GLY A 93 -15.46 7.83 9.38
C GLY A 93 -16.31 9.07 9.05
N ASN A 94 -16.72 9.85 10.05
CA ASN A 94 -17.52 11.06 9.80
C ASN A 94 -16.72 12.21 9.16
N ILE A 95 -15.39 12.16 9.24
CA ILE A 95 -14.49 12.95 8.38
C ILE A 95 -14.49 12.34 6.97
N GLY A 96 -14.35 11.02 6.85
CA GLY A 96 -14.79 10.29 5.66
C GLY A 96 -13.90 10.49 4.44
N PRO A 97 -14.47 10.66 3.22
CA PRO A 97 -13.71 10.77 1.99
C PRO A 97 -12.72 11.94 1.99
N ASP A 98 -13.04 13.04 2.68
CA ASP A 98 -12.16 14.19 2.92
C ASP A 98 -10.76 13.83 3.44
N ALA A 99 -10.60 12.65 4.02
CA ALA A 99 -9.32 12.16 4.54
C ALA A 99 -8.99 10.71 4.17
N PHE A 100 -9.95 9.92 3.67
CA PHE A 100 -9.81 8.46 3.55
C PHE A 100 -10.33 7.88 2.22
N PRO A 101 -9.52 7.11 1.47
CA PRO A 101 -8.15 6.68 1.80
C PRO A 101 -7.13 7.84 1.75
N ASP A 102 -7.43 8.87 0.95
CA ASP A 102 -6.79 10.17 0.90
C ASP A 102 -7.78 11.19 0.29
N VAL A 103 -7.43 12.49 0.35
CA VAL A 103 -8.28 13.60 -0.09
C VAL A 103 -8.61 13.57 -1.58
N VAL A 104 -7.64 13.21 -2.43
CA VAL A 104 -7.80 13.22 -3.89
C VAL A 104 -8.76 12.11 -4.30
N ALA A 105 -8.60 10.92 -3.70
CA ALA A 105 -9.51 9.81 -3.87
C ALA A 105 -10.93 10.11 -3.35
N GLY A 106 -11.04 10.82 -2.23
CA GLY A 106 -12.33 11.32 -1.76
C GLY A 106 -13.01 12.20 -2.79
N GLN A 107 -12.30 13.22 -3.28
CA GLN A 107 -12.96 14.37 -3.90
C GLN A 107 -12.97 14.38 -5.43
N THR A 108 -12.10 13.62 -6.12
CA THR A 108 -12.23 13.43 -7.58
C THR A 108 -13.00 12.16 -7.96
N VAL A 109 -13.37 11.31 -6.98
CA VAL A 109 -13.97 9.99 -7.24
C VAL A 109 -15.14 9.60 -6.32
N VAL A 110 -15.08 9.86 -5.00
CA VAL A 110 -16.16 9.46 -4.06
C VAL A 110 -17.26 10.52 -3.97
N HIS A 111 -16.91 11.80 -3.81
CA HIS A 111 -17.85 12.92 -3.73
C HIS A 111 -18.67 13.13 -5.03
N PRO A 112 -18.05 13.18 -6.23
CA PRO A 112 -18.79 13.42 -7.47
C PRO A 112 -19.44 12.15 -8.01
N GLY A 113 -18.88 10.99 -7.66
CA GLY A 113 -19.07 9.77 -8.41
C GLY A 113 -18.44 9.83 -9.80
N LEU A 114 -18.18 8.67 -10.40
CA LEU A 114 -17.59 8.56 -11.73
C LEU A 114 -18.67 8.36 -12.80
N ALA A 115 -18.70 9.16 -13.86
CA ALA A 115 -19.63 9.02 -14.99
C ALA A 115 -19.77 7.56 -15.46
N ASN A 116 -18.64 6.89 -15.70
CA ASN A 116 -18.52 5.50 -16.15
C ASN A 116 -18.05 4.53 -15.02
N GLY A 117 -18.36 4.84 -13.77
CA GLY A 117 -18.02 4.03 -12.60
C GLY A 117 -19.02 4.19 -11.46
N TRP A 118 -18.57 3.85 -10.26
CA TRP A 118 -19.36 3.97 -9.03
C TRP A 118 -19.78 5.41 -8.75
N LYS A 119 -21.03 5.55 -8.31
CA LYS A 119 -21.61 6.79 -7.76
C LYS A 119 -21.35 6.83 -6.26
N THR A 120 -21.57 7.97 -5.58
CA THR A 120 -21.36 8.03 -4.12
C THR A 120 -22.17 6.97 -3.37
N ASN A 121 -23.42 6.71 -3.77
CA ASN A 121 -24.21 5.59 -3.23
C ASN A 121 -23.47 4.24 -3.30
N ASP A 122 -22.79 3.94 -4.41
CA ASP A 122 -22.10 2.65 -4.58
C ASP A 122 -20.87 2.55 -3.68
N TRP A 123 -20.13 3.65 -3.49
CA TRP A 123 -19.07 3.74 -2.47
C TRP A 123 -19.60 3.53 -1.05
N LEU A 124 -20.71 4.19 -0.67
CA LEU A 124 -21.31 4.06 0.65
C LEU A 124 -21.79 2.62 0.91
N LYS A 125 -22.43 1.99 -0.08
CA LYS A 125 -22.86 0.57 -0.02
C LYS A 125 -21.66 -0.37 0.08
N PHE A 126 -20.59 -0.11 -0.68
CA PHE A 126 -19.36 -0.89 -0.63
C PHE A 126 -18.69 -0.82 0.74
N VAL A 127 -18.48 0.40 1.28
CA VAL A 127 -17.87 0.62 2.61
C VAL A 127 -18.67 -0.11 3.70
N LEU A 128 -19.99 0.06 3.69
CA LEU A 128 -20.90 -0.62 4.62
C LEU A 128 -20.87 -2.15 4.48
N THR A 129 -20.67 -2.67 3.27
CA THR A 129 -20.58 -4.11 3.00
C THR A 129 -19.25 -4.70 3.46
N LYS A 130 -18.11 -4.07 3.14
CA LYS A 130 -16.78 -4.55 3.58
C LYS A 130 -16.59 -4.44 5.09
N ALA A 131 -17.34 -3.58 5.78
CA ALA A 131 -17.35 -3.43 7.23
C ALA A 131 -18.05 -4.57 8.00
N GLN A 132 -18.85 -5.42 7.32
CA GLN A 132 -19.64 -6.45 7.99
C GLN A 132 -18.75 -7.46 8.75
N GLY A 133 -19.10 -7.72 10.02
CA GLY A 133 -18.31 -8.59 10.90
C GLY A 133 -17.05 -7.95 11.50
N ASN A 134 -16.67 -6.74 11.09
CA ASN A 134 -15.53 -6.00 11.61
C ASN A 134 -16.02 -4.81 12.45
N ALA A 135 -15.81 -4.82 13.78
CA ALA A 135 -16.33 -3.79 14.67
C ALA A 135 -15.72 -2.39 14.43
N VAL A 136 -14.41 -2.29 14.22
CA VAL A 136 -13.74 -1.01 13.94
C VAL A 136 -14.10 -0.51 12.53
N GLY A 137 -14.24 -1.42 11.56
CA GLY A 137 -14.75 -1.11 10.21
C GLY A 137 -16.21 -0.67 10.22
N THR A 138 -17.05 -1.25 11.09
CA THR A 138 -18.48 -0.88 11.27
C THR A 138 -18.59 0.54 11.82
N ALA A 139 -17.82 0.88 12.86
CA ALA A 139 -17.78 2.24 13.38
C ALA A 139 -17.33 3.25 12.30
N PHE A 140 -16.27 2.93 11.55
CA PHE A 140 -15.83 3.77 10.44
C PHE A 140 -16.90 3.90 9.34
N ALA A 141 -17.54 2.81 8.93
CA ALA A 141 -18.55 2.82 7.86
C ALA A 141 -19.78 3.65 8.21
N TYR A 142 -20.32 3.51 9.42
CA TYR A 142 -21.46 4.34 9.86
C TYR A 142 -21.05 5.81 10.05
N GLY A 143 -19.79 6.07 10.42
CA GLY A 143 -19.21 7.42 10.32
C GLY A 143 -19.21 7.93 8.88
N TYR A 144 -18.77 7.13 7.91
CA TYR A 144 -18.67 7.48 6.48
C TYR A 144 -20.03 7.77 5.84
N LEU A 145 -21.08 7.08 6.32
CA LEU A 145 -22.47 7.44 6.02
C LEU A 145 -22.89 8.75 6.73
N GLY A 146 -22.44 8.98 7.96
CA GLY A 146 -22.60 10.22 8.72
C GLY A 146 -21.90 11.45 8.12
N HIS A 147 -20.81 11.26 7.37
CA HIS A 147 -20.18 12.26 6.51
C HIS A 147 -21.14 12.65 5.38
N ALA A 148 -21.51 11.70 4.53
CA ALA A 148 -22.40 11.94 3.38
C ALA A 148 -23.76 12.52 3.78
N SER A 149 -24.22 12.22 4.99
CA SER A 149 -25.42 12.79 5.59
C SER A 149 -25.33 14.30 5.88
N ALA A 150 -24.14 14.80 6.18
CA ALA A 150 -23.88 16.22 6.40
C ALA A 150 -23.79 16.96 5.07
N ASP A 151 -22.99 16.43 4.15
CA ASP A 151 -22.66 17.03 2.86
C ASP A 151 -23.87 17.26 1.96
N VAL A 152 -24.88 16.39 2.04
CA VAL A 152 -26.18 16.59 1.37
C VAL A 152 -26.79 17.96 1.70
N PHE A 153 -26.74 18.39 2.95
CA PHE A 153 -27.26 19.70 3.35
C PHE A 153 -26.21 20.80 3.22
N ALA A 154 -24.95 20.50 3.53
CA ALA A 154 -23.87 21.47 3.55
C ALA A 154 -23.43 21.89 2.14
N HIS A 155 -23.24 20.99 1.17
CA HIS A 155 -23.00 21.40 -0.22
C HIS A 155 -24.22 22.08 -0.83
N THR A 156 -25.45 21.68 -0.45
CA THR A 156 -26.64 22.46 -0.85
C THR A 156 -26.56 23.92 -0.39
N TYR A 157 -26.08 24.17 0.82
CA TYR A 157 -25.90 25.53 1.34
C TYR A 157 -24.72 26.26 0.68
N VAL A 158 -23.53 25.64 0.66
CA VAL A 158 -22.29 26.25 0.16
C VAL A 158 -22.38 26.55 -1.34
N ASN A 159 -22.90 25.62 -2.15
CA ASN A 159 -23.04 25.82 -3.60
C ASN A 159 -23.94 27.01 -3.95
N GLN A 160 -25.02 27.26 -3.19
CA GLN A 160 -25.92 28.38 -3.45
C GLN A 160 -25.26 29.73 -3.13
N TYR A 161 -24.30 29.76 -2.21
CA TYR A 161 -23.47 30.94 -1.92
C TYR A 161 -22.31 31.11 -2.90
N SER A 162 -21.48 30.08 -3.04
CA SER A 162 -20.26 30.11 -3.87
C SER A 162 -20.57 30.29 -5.36
N GLY A 163 -21.69 29.71 -5.81
CA GLY A 163 -22.26 29.85 -7.16
C GLY A 163 -22.06 28.62 -8.05
N ASP A 164 -21.17 27.71 -7.67
CA ASP A 164 -20.91 26.44 -8.36
C ASP A 164 -20.51 25.34 -7.35
N ILE A 165 -20.33 24.10 -7.82
CA ILE A 165 -19.75 22.99 -7.03
C ILE A 165 -18.23 23.11 -6.92
N PHE A 166 -17.63 22.37 -5.99
CA PHE A 166 -16.19 22.23 -5.90
C PHE A 166 -15.65 21.36 -7.06
N GLU A 167 -14.74 21.90 -7.86
CA GLU A 167 -14.12 21.18 -8.98
C GLU A 167 -12.64 21.62 -9.19
N LEU A 168 -11.69 20.76 -8.81
CA LEU A 168 -10.24 21.01 -8.99
C LEU A 168 -9.78 21.12 -10.45
N THR A 169 -10.63 20.81 -11.42
CA THR A 169 -10.30 20.79 -12.86
C THR A 169 -10.69 22.06 -13.62
N ASP A 170 -11.14 23.11 -12.92
CA ASP A 170 -11.64 24.37 -13.48
C ASP A 170 -11.01 25.61 -12.78
N GLU A 171 -11.54 26.81 -13.01
CA GLU A 171 -11.14 28.04 -12.32
C GLU A 171 -11.41 28.01 -10.80
N THR A 172 -10.41 28.36 -9.97
CA THR A 172 -10.47 28.08 -8.52
C THR A 172 -11.19 29.11 -7.64
N LEU A 173 -11.95 30.06 -8.20
CA LEU A 173 -12.62 31.08 -7.37
C LEU A 173 -13.83 30.51 -6.60
N VAL A 174 -14.46 29.45 -7.10
CA VAL A 174 -15.54 28.75 -6.37
C VAL A 174 -14.94 27.99 -5.19
N GLU A 175 -13.84 27.30 -5.42
CA GLU A 175 -13.08 26.45 -4.51
C GLU A 175 -12.58 27.31 -3.33
N GLN A 176 -12.04 28.49 -3.63
CA GLN A 176 -11.67 29.49 -2.63
C GLN A 176 -12.87 29.99 -1.80
N ARG A 177 -14.05 30.16 -2.42
CA ARG A 177 -15.29 30.60 -1.74
C ARG A 177 -15.88 29.52 -0.83
N HIS A 178 -15.86 28.25 -1.27
CA HIS A 178 -16.18 27.07 -0.45
C HIS A 178 -15.33 27.06 0.83
N ILE A 179 -14.00 26.91 0.70
CA ILE A 179 -13.04 26.86 1.83
C ILE A 179 -13.22 28.04 2.79
N ALA A 180 -13.49 29.23 2.25
CA ALA A 180 -13.70 30.43 3.05
C ALA A 180 -15.00 30.40 3.85
N LEU A 181 -16.11 29.97 3.25
CA LEU A 181 -17.40 29.85 3.91
C LEU A 181 -17.39 28.73 4.97
N GLU A 182 -16.85 27.55 4.65
CA GLU A 182 -16.66 26.45 5.60
C GLU A 182 -15.81 26.88 6.79
N SER A 183 -14.65 27.51 6.54
CA SER A 183 -13.75 27.98 7.61
C SER A 183 -14.40 29.07 8.47
N PHE A 184 -15.31 29.88 7.91
CA PHE A 184 -16.08 30.88 8.64
C PHE A 184 -17.19 30.26 9.52
N ILE A 185 -17.80 29.16 9.09
CA ILE A 185 -18.77 28.37 9.88
C ILE A 185 -18.06 27.59 10.99
N SER A 186 -16.98 26.87 10.64
CA SER A 186 -16.08 26.11 11.53
C SER A 186 -15.65 26.93 12.76
N ARG A 187 -15.17 28.15 12.54
CA ARG A 187 -14.78 29.10 13.61
C ARG A 187 -15.89 29.45 14.61
N ARG A 188 -17.15 29.07 14.31
CA ARG A 188 -18.35 29.33 15.10
C ARG A 188 -19.05 28.03 15.53
N ALA A 189 -18.42 26.87 15.35
CA ALA A 189 -18.88 25.62 15.94
C ALA A 189 -18.91 25.71 17.48
N PRO A 190 -19.99 25.24 18.14
CA PRO A 190 -20.00 25.05 19.59
C PRO A 190 -18.89 24.08 20.03
N PRO A 191 -18.35 24.19 21.26
CA PRO A 191 -17.43 23.18 21.76
C PRO A 191 -18.11 21.81 21.82
N MET A 192 -17.39 20.76 21.43
CA MET A 192 -17.90 19.39 21.58
C MET A 192 -18.15 19.07 23.07
N ARG A 193 -19.20 18.30 23.32
CA ARG A 193 -19.61 17.85 24.66
C ARG A 193 -20.05 16.40 24.62
N ASN A 194 -19.79 15.65 25.69
CA ASN A 194 -20.38 14.33 25.91
C ASN A 194 -21.87 14.43 26.30
N ASN A 195 -22.57 13.29 26.45
CA ASN A 195 -23.96 13.25 26.93
C ASN A 195 -24.17 14.00 28.27
N ALA A 196 -23.20 13.94 29.18
CA ALA A 196 -23.19 14.68 30.45
C ALA A 196 -22.96 16.21 30.31
N GLY A 197 -22.89 16.74 29.09
CA GLY A 197 -22.75 18.17 28.79
C GLY A 197 -21.37 18.76 29.10
N GLN A 198 -20.39 17.94 29.50
CA GLN A 198 -19.04 18.37 29.82
C GLN A 198 -18.30 18.70 28.52
N ILE A 199 -17.57 19.82 28.49
CA ILE A 199 -16.70 20.12 27.34
C ILE A 199 -15.59 19.08 27.29
N ILE A 200 -15.53 18.35 26.18
CA ILE A 200 -14.42 17.45 25.86
C ILE A 200 -13.44 18.19 24.96
N ALA A 201 -12.17 17.81 25.00
CA ALA A 201 -11.18 18.37 24.09
C ALA A 201 -11.59 18.04 22.64
N PHE A 202 -11.51 19.04 21.76
CA PHE A 202 -11.57 18.79 20.33
C PHE A 202 -10.46 17.80 19.96
N PRO A 203 -10.70 16.77 19.12
CA PRO A 203 -9.98 15.50 19.27
C PRO A 203 -8.60 15.47 18.60
N THR A 204 -7.96 16.61 18.34
CA THR A 204 -6.55 16.69 17.91
C THR A 204 -5.55 16.09 18.91
N ALA A 205 -5.97 15.84 20.16
CA ALA A 205 -5.21 15.09 21.16
C ALA A 205 -5.64 13.60 21.30
N GLY A 206 -6.78 13.21 20.71
CA GLY A 206 -7.48 11.95 20.99
C GLY A 206 -7.71 11.07 19.76
N VAL A 207 -8.28 11.62 18.68
CA VAL A 207 -8.48 10.94 17.40
C VAL A 207 -7.13 10.65 16.77
N ARG A 208 -6.67 9.42 16.97
CA ARG A 208 -5.41 8.89 16.43
C ARG A 208 -5.72 7.98 15.25
N VAL A 209 -5.41 8.45 14.05
CA VAL A 209 -5.47 7.62 12.84
C VAL A 209 -4.54 6.40 12.97
N ALA A 210 -3.50 6.51 13.79
CA ALA A 210 -2.57 5.46 14.19
C ALA A 210 -3.17 4.26 14.97
N SER A 211 -4.49 4.02 14.93
CA SER A 211 -5.09 2.74 15.31
C SER A 211 -4.77 1.70 14.23
N PRO A 212 -3.91 0.70 14.48
CA PRO A 212 -3.42 -0.17 13.40
C PRO A 212 -4.53 -1.01 12.78
N ALA A 213 -5.57 -1.36 13.55
CA ALA A 213 -6.74 -2.09 13.06
C ALA A 213 -7.60 -1.24 12.11
N LEU A 214 -7.78 0.05 12.39
CA LEU A 214 -8.51 0.97 11.51
C LEU A 214 -7.72 1.24 10.23
N ALA A 215 -6.44 1.58 10.35
CA ALA A 215 -5.59 1.85 9.19
C ALA A 215 -5.44 0.60 8.29
N THR A 216 -5.41 -0.61 8.87
CA THR A 216 -5.43 -1.87 8.11
C THR A 216 -6.78 -2.06 7.40
N PHE A 217 -7.91 -1.81 8.07
CA PHE A 217 -9.23 -1.88 7.44
C PHE A 217 -9.37 -0.91 6.26
N ILE A 218 -8.97 0.35 6.44
CA ILE A 218 -9.03 1.37 5.37
C ILE A 218 -8.08 1.00 4.23
N ARG A 219 -6.85 0.54 4.51
CA ARG A 219 -5.94 0.02 3.48
C ARG A 219 -6.57 -1.12 2.69
N ASP A 220 -7.11 -2.13 3.36
CA ASP A 220 -7.61 -3.35 2.72
C ASP A 220 -8.98 -3.17 2.03
N ALA A 221 -9.80 -2.23 2.49
CA ALA A 221 -11.08 -1.89 1.86
C ALA A 221 -10.94 -0.82 0.78
N LEU A 222 -10.13 0.22 0.98
CA LEU A 222 -10.11 1.45 0.16
C LEU A 222 -8.79 1.73 -0.58
N VAL A 223 -7.76 0.87 -0.47
CA VAL A 223 -6.51 1.00 -1.26
C VAL A 223 -6.19 -0.30 -2.00
N MET A 224 -6.13 -1.41 -1.27
CA MET A 224 -5.68 -2.73 -1.74
C MET A 224 -6.83 -3.67 -2.13
N ASN A 225 -7.97 -3.11 -2.55
CA ASN A 225 -9.11 -3.87 -3.05
C ASN A 225 -9.28 -3.67 -4.57
N GLU A 226 -9.44 -4.78 -5.29
CA GLU A 226 -9.57 -4.82 -6.75
C GLU A 226 -10.77 -4.02 -7.28
N ASP A 227 -11.94 -4.14 -6.62
CA ASP A 227 -13.18 -3.45 -7.01
C ASP A 227 -13.00 -1.91 -7.00
N VAL A 228 -12.29 -1.43 -5.99
CA VAL A 228 -11.94 -0.02 -5.72
C VAL A 228 -10.83 0.49 -6.63
N ALA A 229 -9.76 -0.30 -6.78
CA ALA A 229 -8.67 -0.01 -7.72
C ALA A 229 -9.20 0.15 -9.16
N ALA A 230 -10.17 -0.68 -9.56
CA ALA A 230 -10.86 -0.59 -10.83
C ALA A 230 -11.74 0.68 -10.99
N GLN A 231 -12.10 1.37 -9.91
CA GLN A 231 -12.70 2.70 -9.98
C GLN A 231 -11.63 3.80 -10.06
N TYR A 232 -10.60 3.77 -9.21
CA TYR A 232 -9.52 4.77 -9.22
C TYR A 232 -8.72 4.79 -10.52
N ALA A 233 -8.65 3.67 -11.26
CA ALA A 233 -8.08 3.62 -12.60
C ALA A 233 -8.85 4.48 -13.64
N LYS A 234 -10.14 4.75 -13.40
CA LYS A 234 -11.01 5.60 -14.22
C LYS A 234 -10.97 7.08 -13.79
N GLY A 235 -10.58 7.36 -12.55
CA GLY A 235 -10.56 8.70 -11.98
C GLY A 235 -9.42 9.58 -12.52
N VAL A 236 -9.58 10.89 -12.35
CA VAL A 236 -8.53 11.89 -12.57
C VAL A 236 -7.73 12.04 -11.27
N GLY A 237 -6.40 12.15 -11.36
CA GLY A 237 -5.50 12.19 -10.20
C GLY A 237 -5.25 10.83 -9.52
N THR A 238 -6.27 10.01 -9.31
CA THR A 238 -6.24 8.81 -8.42
C THR A 238 -5.43 7.60 -8.89
N LYS A 239 -4.75 7.67 -10.04
CA LYS A 239 -4.13 6.49 -10.69
C LYS A 239 -2.91 5.91 -9.96
N TYR A 240 -2.39 6.58 -8.93
CA TYR A 240 -1.35 6.04 -8.06
C TYR A 240 -1.87 4.94 -7.10
N LEU A 241 -3.13 5.03 -6.64
CA LEU A 241 -3.73 4.00 -5.76
C LEU A 241 -3.77 2.60 -6.40
N PRO A 242 -4.35 2.40 -7.61
CA PRO A 242 -4.34 1.09 -8.26
C PRO A 242 -2.92 0.64 -8.67
N ALA A 243 -1.98 1.57 -8.85
CA ALA A 243 -0.59 1.23 -9.10
C ALA A 243 0.07 0.54 -7.89
N TYR A 244 -0.28 0.92 -6.65
CA TYR A 244 0.19 0.22 -5.45
C TYR A 244 -0.36 -1.20 -5.33
N LEU A 245 -1.62 -1.44 -5.72
CA LEU A 245 -2.18 -2.79 -5.78
C LEU A 245 -1.51 -3.63 -6.88
N ALA A 246 -1.41 -3.09 -8.11
CA ALA A 246 -0.71 -3.77 -9.20
C ALA A 246 0.78 -4.05 -8.87
N TYR A 247 1.43 -3.19 -8.09
CA TYR A 247 2.79 -3.38 -7.58
C TYR A 247 2.88 -4.53 -6.57
N ARG A 248 1.95 -4.55 -5.60
CA ARG A 248 1.81 -5.63 -4.61
C ARG A 248 1.55 -6.98 -5.28
N ASP A 249 0.63 -7.00 -6.23
CA ASP A 249 0.24 -8.21 -6.94
C ASP A 249 1.33 -8.67 -7.91
N ALA A 250 2.15 -7.76 -8.45
CA ALA A 250 3.37 -8.12 -9.17
C ALA A 250 4.45 -8.78 -8.29
N ILE A 251 4.46 -8.50 -6.97
CA ILE A 251 5.34 -9.20 -6.00
C ILE A 251 4.72 -10.54 -5.58
N ASP A 252 3.39 -10.64 -5.43
CA ASP A 252 2.70 -11.91 -5.19
C ASP A 252 2.82 -12.85 -6.43
N ASP A 253 2.73 -12.34 -7.66
CA ASP A 253 3.10 -13.03 -8.92
C ASP A 253 4.55 -13.52 -8.86
N ALA A 254 5.49 -12.62 -8.51
CA ALA A 254 6.91 -12.93 -8.42
C ALA A 254 7.15 -14.09 -7.44
N ALA A 255 6.53 -14.05 -6.27
CA ALA A 255 6.67 -15.02 -5.19
C ALA A 255 6.09 -16.40 -5.51
N ASN A 256 5.21 -16.50 -6.52
CA ASN A 256 4.59 -17.76 -6.94
C ASN A 256 5.13 -18.31 -8.27
N SER A 257 6.04 -17.60 -8.94
CA SER A 257 6.71 -18.01 -10.18
C SER A 257 7.28 -19.44 -10.11
N GLU A 258 7.06 -20.24 -11.16
CA GLU A 258 7.63 -21.59 -11.30
C GLU A 258 9.16 -21.62 -11.17
N LEU A 259 9.84 -20.50 -11.46
CA LEU A 259 11.31 -20.43 -11.36
C LEU A 259 11.78 -20.70 -9.92
N TRP A 260 11.12 -20.10 -8.93
CA TRP A 260 11.48 -20.30 -7.53
C TRP A 260 11.14 -21.71 -7.09
N GLN A 261 9.98 -22.24 -7.47
CA GLN A 261 9.62 -23.63 -7.18
C GLN A 261 10.67 -24.63 -7.73
N LYS A 262 11.21 -24.39 -8.93
CA LYS A 262 12.30 -25.20 -9.53
C LYS A 262 13.63 -25.02 -8.80
N ILE A 263 13.94 -23.82 -8.31
CA ILE A 263 15.12 -23.56 -7.46
C ILE A 263 14.97 -24.25 -6.09
N ASP A 264 13.79 -24.19 -5.47
CA ASP A 264 13.49 -24.86 -4.19
C ASP A 264 13.58 -26.39 -4.32
N GLN A 265 13.00 -26.94 -5.40
CA GLN A 265 13.11 -28.36 -5.75
C GLN A 265 14.56 -28.78 -5.96
N ALA A 266 15.35 -28.01 -6.71
CA ALA A 266 16.75 -28.31 -6.95
C ALA A 266 17.62 -28.17 -5.68
N VAL A 267 17.36 -27.19 -4.80
CA VAL A 267 18.02 -27.10 -3.48
C VAL A 267 17.65 -28.31 -2.63
N LEU A 268 16.38 -28.73 -2.61
CA LEU A 268 15.94 -29.93 -1.92
C LEU A 268 16.63 -31.20 -2.47
N GLN A 269 16.76 -31.33 -3.79
CA GLN A 269 17.45 -32.44 -4.45
C GLN A 269 18.97 -32.45 -4.17
N ILE A 270 19.62 -31.28 -4.14
CA ILE A 270 21.04 -31.15 -3.75
C ILE A 270 21.22 -31.60 -2.30
N VAL A 271 20.36 -31.15 -1.38
CA VAL A 271 20.41 -31.56 0.04
C VAL A 271 20.10 -33.05 0.20
N ALA A 272 19.11 -33.58 -0.53
CA ALA A 272 18.76 -35.00 -0.50
C ALA A 272 19.90 -35.89 -1.03
N SER A 273 20.46 -35.54 -2.19
CA SER A 273 21.60 -36.23 -2.80
C SER A 273 22.87 -36.14 -1.95
N TYR A 274 23.04 -35.09 -1.14
CA TYR A 274 24.15 -34.98 -0.18
C TYR A 274 23.99 -35.95 1.02
N ASN A 275 22.78 -36.47 1.25
CA ASN A 275 22.46 -37.44 2.30
C ASN A 275 22.17 -38.85 1.73
N ASP A 276 22.61 -39.15 0.50
CA ASP A 276 22.32 -40.39 -0.25
C ASP A 276 20.82 -40.69 -0.46
N ILE A 277 19.94 -39.68 -0.33
CA ILE A 277 18.49 -39.81 -0.55
C ILE A 277 18.17 -39.45 -2.01
N GLY A 278 17.87 -40.46 -2.82
CA GLY A 278 17.37 -40.26 -4.19
C GLY A 278 15.94 -39.70 -4.18
N VAL A 279 15.77 -38.46 -4.67
CA VAL A 279 14.46 -37.77 -4.76
C VAL A 279 14.24 -37.30 -6.20
N THR A 280 13.23 -37.84 -6.87
CA THR A 280 12.85 -37.42 -8.22
C THR A 280 12.20 -36.03 -8.22
N ASP A 281 12.17 -35.34 -9.37
CA ASP A 281 11.57 -34.01 -9.50
C ASP A 281 10.11 -33.98 -9.00
N GLN A 282 9.35 -35.04 -9.29
CA GLN A 282 7.98 -35.22 -8.81
C GLN A 282 7.91 -35.36 -7.28
N GLN A 283 8.83 -36.11 -6.68
CA GLN A 283 8.91 -36.26 -5.22
C GLN A 283 9.38 -34.96 -4.56
N ALA A 284 10.33 -34.23 -5.16
CA ALA A 284 10.79 -32.93 -4.67
C ALA A 284 9.67 -31.90 -4.70
N GLY A 285 8.93 -31.80 -5.81
CA GLY A 285 7.75 -30.94 -5.93
C GLY A 285 6.66 -31.28 -4.92
N GLN A 286 6.36 -32.58 -4.73
CA GLN A 286 5.43 -33.04 -3.71
C GLN A 286 5.88 -32.70 -2.27
N LEU A 287 7.18 -32.82 -1.97
CA LEU A 287 7.71 -32.50 -0.65
C LEU A 287 7.72 -30.98 -0.38
N VAL A 288 8.09 -30.16 -1.37
CA VAL A 288 8.04 -28.69 -1.29
C VAL A 288 6.62 -28.19 -1.12
N ALA A 289 5.65 -28.75 -1.86
CA ALA A 289 4.22 -28.44 -1.67
C ALA A 289 3.74 -28.86 -0.27
N PHE A 290 4.02 -30.09 0.16
CA PHE A 290 3.66 -30.58 1.49
C PHE A 290 4.24 -29.72 2.63
N MET A 291 5.49 -29.28 2.51
CA MET A 291 6.11 -28.38 3.50
C MET A 291 5.40 -27.03 3.56
N ASN A 292 5.20 -26.38 2.40
CA ASN A 292 4.52 -25.08 2.31
C ASN A 292 3.06 -25.14 2.81
N ASP A 293 2.29 -26.13 2.34
CA ASP A 293 0.83 -26.14 2.49
C ASP A 293 0.37 -26.83 3.78
N THR A 294 1.13 -27.80 4.29
CA THR A 294 0.69 -28.69 5.37
C THR A 294 1.55 -28.62 6.64
N VAL A 295 2.84 -28.30 6.53
CA VAL A 295 3.77 -28.29 7.68
C VAL A 295 3.93 -26.88 8.25
N LEU A 296 4.35 -25.90 7.45
CA LEU A 296 4.60 -24.53 7.92
C LEU A 296 3.39 -23.86 8.61
N PRO A 297 2.13 -23.99 8.14
CA PRO A 297 0.96 -23.41 8.82
C PRO A 297 0.65 -24.01 10.21
N LYS A 298 1.38 -25.07 10.60
CA LYS A 298 1.31 -25.74 11.91
C LYS A 298 2.58 -25.52 12.73
N VAL A 299 3.76 -25.52 12.11
CA VAL A 299 5.05 -25.19 12.76
C VAL A 299 5.05 -23.73 13.22
N ASN A 300 4.52 -22.81 12.43
CA ASN A 300 4.40 -21.37 12.77
C ASN A 300 3.35 -21.08 13.88
N ARG A 301 3.01 -22.09 14.69
CA ARG A 301 2.20 -22.00 15.92
C ARG A 301 2.95 -22.53 17.15
N ARG A 302 4.19 -23.00 17.02
CA ARG A 302 5.08 -23.43 18.12
C ARG A 302 6.55 -23.22 17.75
N GLU A 303 7.22 -22.39 18.53
CA GLU A 303 8.68 -22.22 18.49
C GLU A 303 9.41 -23.47 19.06
N ASP A 304 10.74 -23.49 18.95
CA ASP A 304 11.67 -24.44 19.60
C ASP A 304 11.67 -25.93 19.14
N LEU A 305 11.86 -26.21 17.84
CA LEU A 305 12.18 -27.59 17.37
C LEU A 305 13.46 -27.75 16.53
N ASP A 306 13.95 -26.72 15.83
CA ASP A 306 14.90 -26.93 14.72
C ASP A 306 16.37 -27.19 15.12
N GLN A 307 16.82 -26.62 16.25
CA GLN A 307 18.23 -26.66 16.65
C GLN A 307 18.78 -28.08 16.84
N ALA A 308 17.94 -29.03 17.25
CA ALA A 308 18.33 -30.42 17.51
C ALA A 308 18.52 -31.27 16.24
N ALA A 309 17.91 -30.88 15.12
CA ALA A 309 18.10 -31.55 13.83
C ALA A 309 19.39 -31.08 13.16
N LEU A 310 19.64 -29.76 13.15
CA LEU A 310 20.80 -29.13 12.50
C LEU A 310 22.13 -29.59 13.13
N ASN A 311 22.20 -29.71 14.46
CA ASN A 311 23.40 -30.18 15.17
C ASN A 311 23.82 -31.61 14.75
N LYS A 312 22.88 -32.45 14.28
CA LYS A 312 23.20 -33.81 13.78
C LYS A 312 23.82 -33.78 12.39
N LEU A 313 23.41 -32.86 11.52
CA LEU A 313 23.94 -32.72 10.16
C LEU A 313 25.42 -32.30 10.19
N ASP A 314 25.74 -31.30 11.02
CA ASP A 314 27.12 -30.83 11.21
C ASP A 314 28.02 -31.92 11.82
N THR A 315 27.49 -32.68 12.80
CA THR A 315 28.19 -33.86 13.35
C THR A 315 28.47 -34.92 12.27
N PHE A 316 27.53 -35.17 11.35
CA PHE A 316 27.70 -36.14 10.26
C PHE A 316 28.79 -35.71 9.26
N ALA A 317 28.77 -34.45 8.81
CA ALA A 317 29.74 -33.93 7.85
C ALA A 317 31.19 -34.02 8.37
N ASN A 318 31.42 -33.66 9.63
CA ASN A 318 32.75 -33.73 10.25
C ASN A 318 33.26 -35.18 10.41
N ASN A 319 32.37 -36.16 10.67
CA ASN A 319 32.74 -37.58 10.74
C ASN A 319 33.13 -38.15 9.36
N PHE A 320 32.39 -37.78 8.30
CA PHE A 320 32.66 -38.25 6.94
C PHE A 320 34.04 -37.80 6.43
N GLU A 321 34.40 -36.53 6.69
CA GLU A 321 35.71 -35.96 6.35
C GLU A 321 36.86 -36.72 7.04
N ALA A 322 36.74 -36.98 8.34
CA ALA A 322 37.73 -37.74 9.10
C ALA A 322 37.91 -39.17 8.57
N GLN A 323 36.82 -39.86 8.21
CA GLN A 323 36.86 -41.25 7.78
C GLN A 323 37.51 -41.41 6.38
N ARG A 324 37.07 -40.63 5.38
CA ARG A 324 37.56 -40.78 3.99
C ARG A 324 39.00 -40.30 3.80
N PHE A 325 39.43 -39.24 4.51
CA PHE A 325 40.84 -38.85 4.47
C PHE A 325 41.75 -39.82 5.25
N SER A 326 41.25 -40.54 6.26
CA SER A 326 42.00 -41.61 6.92
C SER A 326 42.31 -42.76 5.95
N GLU A 327 41.30 -43.22 5.19
CA GLU A 327 41.44 -44.28 4.17
C GLU A 327 42.47 -43.92 3.10
N LEU A 328 42.39 -42.71 2.52
CA LEU A 328 43.34 -42.23 1.50
C LEU A 328 44.78 -42.12 2.04
N ASN A 329 44.95 -41.61 3.27
CA ASN A 329 46.26 -41.54 3.93
C ASN A 329 46.77 -42.92 4.37
N SER A 330 45.92 -43.94 4.46
CA SER A 330 46.33 -45.33 4.66
C SER A 330 46.89 -45.93 3.36
N ALA A 331 46.14 -45.79 2.26
CA ALA A 331 46.57 -46.26 0.93
C ALA A 331 47.92 -45.66 0.48
N LEU A 332 48.11 -44.35 0.68
CA LEU A 332 49.37 -43.66 0.39
C LEU A 332 50.55 -44.15 1.26
N ARG A 333 50.30 -44.62 2.48
CA ARG A 333 51.33 -45.22 3.34
C ARG A 333 51.68 -46.64 2.91
N SER A 334 50.69 -47.46 2.54
CA SER A 334 50.91 -48.81 2.01
C SER A 334 51.73 -48.79 0.70
N LEU A 335 51.47 -47.82 -0.19
CA LEU A 335 52.29 -47.61 -1.40
C LEU A 335 53.76 -47.28 -1.07
N LYS A 336 53.99 -46.43 -0.06
CA LYS A 336 55.36 -46.06 0.37
C LYS A 336 56.10 -47.21 1.06
N ASP A 337 55.39 -48.07 1.78
CA ASP A 337 55.98 -49.28 2.36
C ASP A 337 56.37 -50.29 1.27
N LEU A 338 55.54 -50.45 0.23
CA LEU A 338 55.87 -51.26 -0.95
C LEU A 338 57.10 -50.71 -1.71
N GLU A 339 57.15 -49.39 -1.94
CA GLU A 339 58.30 -48.66 -2.49
C GLU A 339 59.59 -48.96 -1.70
N SER A 340 59.52 -48.91 -0.37
CA SER A 340 60.66 -49.22 0.51
C SER A 340 61.10 -50.69 0.47
N ARG A 341 60.16 -51.65 0.34
CA ARG A 341 60.47 -53.08 0.23
C ARG A 341 61.19 -53.43 -1.06
N ILE A 342 60.72 -52.89 -2.19
CA ILE A 342 61.32 -53.10 -3.52
C ILE A 342 62.78 -52.60 -3.53
N LEU A 343 63.03 -51.40 -3.00
CA LEU A 343 64.38 -50.84 -2.88
C LEU A 343 65.28 -51.67 -1.92
N SER A 344 64.70 -52.25 -0.87
CA SER A 344 65.42 -53.15 0.05
C SER A 344 65.85 -54.46 -0.61
N GLU A 345 64.97 -55.10 -1.40
CA GLU A 345 65.34 -56.34 -2.11
C GLU A 345 66.37 -56.12 -3.22
N LEU A 346 66.29 -54.99 -3.94
CA LEU A 346 67.31 -54.58 -4.92
C LEU A 346 68.69 -54.38 -4.25
N ALA A 347 68.73 -53.73 -3.09
CA ALA A 347 69.95 -53.59 -2.30
C ALA A 347 70.49 -54.95 -1.81
N GLU A 348 69.61 -55.89 -1.45
CA GLU A 348 70.00 -57.23 -1.02
C GLU A 348 70.54 -58.09 -2.17
N GLN A 349 69.90 -58.09 -3.34
CA GLN A 349 70.44 -58.76 -4.54
C GLN A 349 71.81 -58.21 -4.94
N SER A 350 71.99 -56.89 -4.90
CA SER A 350 73.29 -56.25 -5.18
C SER A 350 74.38 -56.73 -4.20
N ARG A 351 74.06 -56.77 -2.89
CA ARG A 351 74.96 -57.33 -1.87
C ARG A 351 75.26 -58.82 -2.08
N GLN A 352 74.30 -59.60 -2.57
CA GLN A 352 74.50 -61.02 -2.90
C GLN A 352 75.37 -61.21 -4.16
N ARG A 353 75.20 -60.42 -5.23
CA ARG A 353 76.12 -60.40 -6.39
C ARG A 353 77.55 -60.06 -5.97
N GLY A 354 77.74 -59.02 -5.15
CA GLY A 354 79.06 -58.63 -4.65
C GLY A 354 79.75 -59.75 -3.84
N ARG A 355 78.99 -60.44 -2.98
CA ARG A 355 79.47 -61.63 -2.26
C ARG A 355 79.84 -62.76 -3.22
N LEU A 356 79.00 -63.09 -4.20
CA LEU A 356 79.24 -64.16 -5.16
C LEU A 356 80.53 -63.92 -5.96
N CYS A 357 80.70 -62.72 -6.54
CA CYS A 357 81.91 -62.34 -7.27
C CYS A 357 83.17 -62.40 -6.38
N SER A 358 83.09 -61.89 -5.14
CA SER A 358 84.21 -61.99 -4.18
C SER A 358 84.56 -63.43 -3.79
N THR A 359 83.57 -64.32 -3.76
CA THR A 359 83.74 -65.75 -3.44
C THR A 359 84.39 -66.49 -4.60
N VAL A 360 83.90 -66.30 -5.83
CA VAL A 360 84.52 -66.85 -7.05
C VAL A 360 85.99 -66.47 -7.13
N ARG A 361 86.32 -65.17 -6.93
CA ARG A 361 87.68 -64.65 -6.97
C ARG A 361 88.59 -65.16 -5.85
N ARG A 362 88.06 -65.49 -4.67
CA ARG A 362 88.84 -66.07 -3.55
C ARG A 362 88.98 -67.59 -3.63
N SER A 363 88.01 -68.29 -4.20
CA SER A 363 87.97 -69.77 -4.19
C SER A 363 88.75 -70.42 -5.33
N LEU A 364 88.80 -69.77 -6.50
CA LEU A 364 89.40 -70.36 -7.72
C LEU A 364 90.83 -69.87 -7.97
N CYS A 365 91.09 -68.56 -7.88
CA CYS A 365 92.38 -67.98 -8.25
C CYS A 365 93.60 -68.51 -7.46
N PRO A 366 93.52 -68.86 -6.15
CA PRO A 366 94.69 -69.37 -5.41
C PRO A 366 95.09 -70.82 -5.73
N LYS A 367 94.38 -71.52 -6.63
CA LYS A 367 94.58 -72.96 -6.90
C LYS A 367 94.86 -73.30 -8.36
N LEU A 368 94.98 -72.30 -9.23
CA LEU A 368 95.25 -72.48 -10.65
C LEU A 368 96.46 -71.63 -11.06
N ASP A 369 97.28 -72.22 -11.93
CA ASP A 369 98.54 -71.69 -12.47
C ASP A 369 98.33 -70.33 -13.23
N PRO A 370 99.39 -69.60 -13.66
CA PRO A 370 99.30 -68.25 -14.23
C PRO A 370 98.26 -68.02 -15.36
N VAL A 371 97.81 -69.08 -16.02
CA VAL A 371 96.66 -69.11 -16.94
C VAL A 371 95.40 -68.48 -16.32
N CYS A 372 95.20 -68.60 -15.00
CA CYS A 372 93.97 -68.17 -14.33
C CYS A 372 93.70 -66.67 -14.42
N ASN A 373 94.74 -65.81 -14.40
CA ASN A 373 94.55 -64.36 -14.59
C ASN A 373 94.00 -64.05 -15.98
N LYS A 374 94.57 -64.66 -17.04
CA LYS A 374 94.14 -64.44 -18.41
C LYS A 374 92.73 -64.98 -18.65
N PHE A 375 92.39 -66.13 -18.06
CA PHE A 375 91.05 -66.73 -18.14
C PHE A 375 89.98 -65.93 -17.36
N ALA A 376 90.36 -65.25 -16.27
CA ALA A 376 89.47 -64.36 -15.54
C ALA A 376 89.13 -63.10 -16.37
N GLU A 377 90.13 -62.51 -17.02
CA GLU A 377 89.95 -61.33 -17.88
C GLU A 377 89.19 -61.67 -19.18
N GLU A 378 89.51 -62.79 -19.85
CA GLU A 378 88.94 -63.14 -21.15
C GLU A 378 87.60 -63.90 -21.09
N LEU A 379 87.22 -64.55 -19.97
CA LEU A 379 85.95 -65.32 -19.87
C LEU A 379 85.04 -64.99 -18.69
N VAL A 380 85.55 -64.53 -17.54
CA VAL A 380 84.70 -64.22 -16.37
C VAL A 380 84.13 -62.80 -16.48
N CYS A 381 84.94 -61.83 -16.90
CA CYS A 381 84.50 -60.45 -17.09
C CYS A 381 83.45 -60.26 -18.21
N PRO A 382 83.46 -60.96 -19.37
CA PRO A 382 82.39 -60.84 -20.35
C PRO A 382 81.02 -61.35 -19.88
N ILE A 383 80.99 -62.34 -18.97
CA ILE A 383 79.75 -62.77 -18.32
C ILE A 383 79.27 -61.72 -17.33
N ASP A 384 80.18 -61.14 -16.51
CA ASP A 384 79.80 -60.05 -15.61
C ASP A 384 79.36 -58.81 -16.40
N GLN A 385 79.96 -58.52 -17.56
CA GLN A 385 79.59 -57.41 -18.45
C GLN A 385 78.25 -57.65 -19.17
N ALA A 386 77.99 -58.85 -19.70
CA ALA A 386 76.65 -59.19 -20.20
C ALA A 386 75.59 -59.15 -19.08
N ALA A 387 75.95 -59.53 -17.85
CA ALA A 387 75.12 -59.37 -16.66
C ALA A 387 75.12 -57.93 -16.11
N HIS A 388 76.00 -57.05 -16.58
CA HIS A 388 76.02 -55.62 -16.27
C HIS A 388 75.15 -54.86 -17.27
N ASP A 389 75.15 -55.25 -18.54
CA ASP A 389 74.27 -54.71 -19.58
C ASP A 389 72.83 -55.19 -19.39
N LEU A 390 72.62 -56.45 -18.99
CA LEU A 390 71.30 -56.96 -18.62
C LEU A 390 70.79 -56.32 -17.33
N ALA A 391 71.64 -56.16 -16.32
CA ALA A 391 71.24 -55.46 -15.09
C ALA A 391 71.08 -53.95 -15.30
N ALA A 392 71.87 -53.31 -16.17
CA ALA A 392 71.68 -51.91 -16.55
C ALA A 392 70.35 -51.74 -17.29
N LYS A 393 70.03 -52.60 -18.26
CA LYS A 393 68.72 -52.59 -18.93
C LYS A 393 67.57 -52.79 -17.97
N GLU A 394 67.66 -53.72 -17.02
CA GLU A 394 66.56 -53.93 -16.07
C GLU A 394 66.52 -52.84 -14.97
N ILE A 395 67.65 -52.23 -14.62
CA ILE A 395 67.70 -51.01 -13.79
C ILE A 395 67.10 -49.82 -14.54
N ASP A 396 67.38 -49.64 -15.82
CA ASP A 396 66.80 -48.58 -16.66
C ASP A 396 65.30 -48.80 -16.85
N ARG A 397 64.86 -50.05 -17.04
CA ARG A 397 63.44 -50.43 -17.09
C ARG A 397 62.73 -50.24 -15.75
N ILE A 398 63.42 -50.49 -14.63
CA ILE A 398 62.95 -50.14 -13.28
C ILE A 398 62.92 -48.62 -13.10
N ASN A 399 63.89 -47.87 -13.64
CA ASN A 399 63.90 -46.41 -13.62
C ASN A 399 62.77 -45.83 -14.49
N GLU A 400 62.45 -46.42 -15.64
CA GLU A 400 61.26 -46.08 -16.44
C GLU A 400 59.96 -46.39 -15.68
N LEU A 401 59.86 -47.54 -15.02
CA LEU A 401 58.71 -47.88 -14.17
C LEU A 401 58.59 -46.94 -12.96
N VAL A 402 59.70 -46.56 -12.31
CA VAL A 402 59.73 -45.62 -11.18
C VAL A 402 59.43 -44.20 -11.64
N ASN A 403 59.94 -43.76 -12.79
CA ASN A 403 59.63 -42.45 -13.36
C ASN A 403 58.19 -42.37 -13.87
N GLY A 404 57.67 -43.44 -14.48
CA GLY A 404 56.25 -43.58 -14.83
C GLY A 404 55.36 -43.58 -13.58
N THR A 405 55.77 -44.29 -12.52
CA THR A 405 55.08 -44.29 -11.22
C THR A 405 55.16 -42.92 -10.55
N ASN A 406 56.27 -42.18 -10.67
CA ASN A 406 56.40 -40.81 -10.16
C ASN A 406 55.57 -39.81 -10.98
N GLY A 407 55.45 -39.99 -12.30
CA GLY A 407 54.52 -39.25 -13.14
C GLY A 407 53.07 -39.52 -12.74
N LEU A 408 52.70 -40.78 -12.53
CA LEU A 408 51.38 -41.19 -12.05
C LEU A 408 51.11 -40.68 -10.63
N ARG A 409 52.11 -40.69 -9.74
CA ARG A 409 52.07 -40.12 -8.38
C ARG A 409 51.85 -38.62 -8.42
N ALA A 410 52.55 -37.89 -9.30
CA ALA A 410 52.35 -36.45 -9.50
C ALA A 410 50.96 -36.15 -10.05
N GLN A 411 50.46 -36.93 -11.02
CA GLN A 411 49.09 -36.82 -11.53
C GLN A 411 48.04 -37.15 -10.45
N MET A 412 48.24 -38.21 -9.66
CA MET A 412 47.36 -38.57 -8.54
C MET A 412 47.40 -37.52 -7.43
N GLN A 413 48.56 -36.92 -7.12
CA GLN A 413 48.68 -35.83 -6.16
C GLN A 413 48.04 -34.54 -6.67
N GLN A 414 48.22 -34.15 -7.94
CA GLN A 414 47.51 -33.02 -8.55
C GLN A 414 46.00 -33.27 -8.67
N THR A 415 45.57 -34.52 -8.84
CA THR A 415 44.16 -34.88 -8.92
C THR A 415 43.53 -34.92 -7.53
N ALA A 416 44.18 -35.53 -6.53
CA ALA A 416 43.76 -35.47 -5.13
C ALA A 416 43.79 -34.04 -4.56
N THR A 417 44.74 -33.20 -4.99
CA THR A 417 44.79 -31.78 -4.63
C THR A 417 43.63 -31.03 -5.29
N ARG A 418 43.36 -31.21 -6.59
CA ARG A 418 42.17 -30.63 -7.24
C ARG A 418 40.86 -31.11 -6.61
N VAL A 419 40.72 -32.40 -6.32
CA VAL A 419 39.54 -32.97 -5.66
C VAL A 419 39.40 -32.44 -4.22
N ARG A 420 40.49 -32.27 -3.47
CA ARG A 420 40.49 -31.61 -2.16
C ARG A 420 40.07 -30.15 -2.29
N ASP A 421 40.64 -29.40 -3.22
CA ASP A 421 40.40 -27.97 -3.37
C ASP A 421 38.99 -27.70 -3.91
N GLN A 422 38.48 -28.58 -4.77
CA GLN A 422 37.07 -28.64 -5.15
C GLN A 422 36.17 -29.02 -3.97
N ALA A 423 36.53 -30.02 -3.16
CA ALA A 423 35.74 -30.40 -1.98
C ALA A 423 35.74 -29.29 -0.90
N VAL A 424 36.84 -28.57 -0.73
CA VAL A 424 36.95 -27.39 0.16
C VAL A 424 36.18 -26.20 -0.42
N SER A 425 36.24 -25.96 -1.73
CA SER A 425 35.43 -24.94 -2.39
C SER A 425 33.94 -25.25 -2.29
N THR A 426 33.52 -26.48 -2.56
CA THR A 426 32.14 -26.94 -2.38
C THR A 426 31.73 -26.88 -0.92
N LYS A 427 32.58 -27.28 0.04
CA LYS A 427 32.29 -27.12 1.48
C LYS A 427 32.12 -25.63 1.84
N ALA A 428 32.96 -24.74 1.31
CA ALA A 428 32.83 -23.30 1.52
C ALA A 428 31.53 -22.73 0.90
N SER A 429 31.19 -23.12 -0.34
CA SER A 429 29.94 -22.72 -0.99
C SER A 429 28.70 -23.33 -0.33
N SER A 430 28.76 -24.57 0.16
CA SER A 430 27.68 -25.20 0.93
C SER A 430 27.52 -24.57 2.32
N VAL A 431 28.61 -24.20 3.00
CA VAL A 431 28.55 -23.46 4.26
C VAL A 431 28.08 -22.02 4.03
N ALA A 432 28.46 -21.36 2.94
CA ALA A 432 27.94 -20.05 2.55
C ALA A 432 26.45 -20.12 2.19
N LEU A 433 26.01 -21.15 1.48
CA LEU A 433 24.60 -21.41 1.16
C LEU A 433 23.80 -21.75 2.43
N LEU A 434 24.30 -22.60 3.32
CA LEU A 434 23.65 -22.92 4.60
C LEU A 434 23.61 -21.71 5.54
N ASN A 435 24.65 -20.87 5.55
CA ASN A 435 24.63 -19.61 6.30
C ASN A 435 23.68 -18.58 5.67
N ALA A 436 23.58 -18.49 4.34
CA ALA A 436 22.61 -17.62 3.69
C ALA A 436 21.17 -18.10 3.92
N ILE A 437 20.91 -19.41 3.82
CA ILE A 437 19.61 -20.01 4.17
C ILE A 437 19.31 -19.74 5.65
N LYS A 438 20.27 -19.91 6.55
CA LYS A 438 20.14 -19.62 7.98
C LYS A 438 19.87 -18.14 8.23
N ASP A 439 20.65 -17.22 7.68
CA ASP A 439 20.46 -15.78 7.84
C ASP A 439 19.06 -15.36 7.36
N MET A 440 18.57 -15.95 6.26
CA MET A 440 17.23 -15.69 5.73
C MET A 440 16.10 -16.35 6.56
N GLN A 441 16.28 -17.58 7.06
CA GLN A 441 15.34 -18.25 7.96
C GLN A 441 15.28 -17.58 9.33
N GLN A 442 16.41 -17.12 9.86
CA GLN A 442 16.51 -16.38 11.12
C GLN A 442 15.99 -14.95 11.00
N ALA A 443 16.04 -14.36 9.80
CA ALA A 443 15.34 -13.11 9.53
C ALA A 443 13.81 -13.30 9.47
N GLN A 444 13.31 -14.35 8.78
CA GLN A 444 11.90 -14.45 8.38
C GLN A 444 11.36 -15.90 8.42
N THR A 445 10.54 -16.19 9.43
CA THR A 445 10.03 -17.53 9.77
C THR A 445 8.84 -18.02 8.91
N SER A 446 8.54 -17.38 7.78
CA SER A 446 7.26 -17.56 7.06
C SER A 446 7.29 -18.49 5.84
N ASN A 447 8.45 -18.87 5.30
CA ASN A 447 8.52 -19.75 4.13
C ASN A 447 9.80 -20.60 4.06
N THR A 448 9.72 -21.80 3.46
CA THR A 448 10.88 -22.66 3.21
C THR A 448 11.69 -22.27 1.98
N SER A 449 11.12 -21.53 1.04
CA SER A 449 11.86 -20.92 -0.07
C SER A 449 12.46 -19.59 0.39
N PRO A 450 13.80 -19.42 0.36
CA PRO A 450 14.42 -18.16 0.79
C PRO A 450 14.00 -16.98 -0.09
N VAL A 451 13.88 -17.19 -1.41
CA VAL A 451 13.44 -16.12 -2.33
C VAL A 451 11.98 -15.76 -2.09
N LYS A 452 11.10 -16.76 -1.87
CA LYS A 452 9.71 -16.50 -1.54
C LYS A 452 9.56 -15.78 -0.20
N ALA A 453 10.34 -16.15 0.82
CA ALA A 453 10.35 -15.46 2.11
C ALA A 453 10.66 -13.96 1.92
N TYR A 454 11.73 -13.62 1.19
CA TYR A 454 12.08 -12.23 0.90
C TYR A 454 10.95 -11.49 0.15
N LEU A 455 10.41 -12.08 -0.92
CA LEU A 455 9.35 -11.46 -1.73
C LEU A 455 8.07 -11.24 -0.90
N MET A 456 7.65 -12.23 -0.10
CA MET A 456 6.50 -12.12 0.80
C MET A 456 6.72 -11.07 1.90
N ALA A 457 7.96 -10.88 2.37
CA ALA A 457 8.28 -9.86 3.35
C ALA A 457 8.42 -8.45 2.75
N TRP A 458 8.94 -8.30 1.53
CA TRP A 458 8.85 -7.04 0.78
C TRP A 458 7.38 -6.66 0.56
N ARG A 459 6.55 -7.60 0.13
CA ARG A 459 5.11 -7.42 0.03
C ARG A 459 4.46 -7.08 1.38
N SER A 460 4.93 -7.66 2.49
CA SER A 460 4.52 -7.27 3.84
C SER A 460 4.97 -5.85 4.23
N ASN A 461 6.17 -5.42 3.82
CA ASN A 461 6.67 -4.06 4.04
C ASN A 461 5.91 -3.02 3.20
N LEU A 462 5.43 -3.39 2.01
CA LEU A 462 4.52 -2.58 1.20
C LEU A 462 3.12 -2.49 1.84
N ASP A 463 2.57 -3.61 2.33
CA ASP A 463 1.35 -3.63 3.13
C ASP A 463 1.48 -2.73 4.39
N VAL A 464 2.64 -2.70 5.05
CA VAL A 464 2.93 -1.79 6.17
C VAL A 464 3.02 -0.34 5.68
N ALA A 465 3.81 -0.06 4.63
CA ALA A 465 3.93 1.28 4.06
C ALA A 465 2.57 1.87 3.70
N MET A 466 1.69 1.10 3.05
CA MET A 466 0.37 1.56 2.64
C MET A 466 -0.67 1.55 3.77
N ARG A 467 -0.39 0.90 4.91
CA ARG A 467 -1.14 1.14 6.17
C ARG A 467 -0.75 2.50 6.76
N GLU A 468 0.55 2.79 6.85
CA GLU A 468 1.02 4.06 7.39
C GLU A 468 0.75 5.25 6.45
N TYR A 469 0.56 5.00 5.14
CA TYR A 469 0.06 6.01 4.19
C TYR A 469 -1.30 6.55 4.62
N VAL A 470 -2.22 5.65 4.96
CA VAL A 470 -3.55 6.01 5.49
C VAL A 470 -3.43 6.75 6.83
N VAL A 471 -2.51 6.32 7.70
CA VAL A 471 -2.23 7.03 8.96
C VAL A 471 -1.75 8.45 8.69
N ALA A 472 -0.82 8.63 7.75
CA ALA A 472 -0.25 9.91 7.38
C ALA A 472 -1.24 10.85 6.69
N ALA A 473 -2.03 10.35 5.73
CA ALA A 473 -3.03 11.13 5.01
C ALA A 473 -4.10 11.65 5.97
N GLY A 474 -4.69 10.74 6.76
CA GLY A 474 -5.66 11.09 7.78
C GLY A 474 -5.09 12.01 8.87
N SER A 475 -3.87 11.76 9.34
CA SER A 475 -3.24 12.63 10.35
C SER A 475 -2.94 14.02 9.81
N SER A 476 -2.62 14.14 8.51
CA SER A 476 -2.39 15.44 7.88
C SER A 476 -3.67 16.26 7.81
N MET A 477 -4.80 15.61 7.49
CA MET A 477 -6.11 16.23 7.55
C MET A 477 -6.50 16.62 8.98
N VAL A 478 -6.30 15.74 9.97
CA VAL A 478 -6.53 16.06 11.39
C VAL A 478 -5.64 17.21 11.88
N ASN A 479 -4.43 17.37 11.35
CA ASN A 479 -3.55 18.50 11.71
C ASN A 479 -4.06 19.86 11.20
N THR A 480 -4.90 19.92 10.16
CA THR A 480 -5.52 21.18 9.69
C THR A 480 -6.43 21.83 10.74
N LEU A 481 -6.85 21.05 11.73
CA LEU A 481 -7.72 21.44 12.85
C LEU A 481 -6.96 22.17 13.98
N LEU A 482 -5.62 22.15 13.96
CA LEU A 482 -4.82 22.67 15.07
C LEU A 482 -4.90 24.20 15.13
N PRO A 483 -5.02 24.82 16.33
CA PRO A 483 -5.27 26.26 16.46
C PRO A 483 -4.22 27.22 15.88
N SER A 484 -3.08 26.77 15.35
CA SER A 484 -2.21 27.61 14.52
C SER A 484 -1.26 26.79 13.63
N PRO A 485 -1.12 27.13 12.34
CA PRO A 485 0.01 26.68 11.53
C PRO A 485 1.37 27.16 12.07
N SER A 486 1.41 28.26 12.84
CA SER A 486 2.67 28.87 13.28
C SER A 486 3.54 28.00 14.20
N SER A 487 2.98 26.95 14.82
CA SER A 487 3.73 25.99 15.65
C SER A 487 4.28 24.79 14.87
N LEU A 488 3.88 24.60 13.61
CA LEU A 488 4.32 23.51 12.73
C LEU A 488 4.90 23.99 11.39
N GLY A 489 4.79 25.29 11.08
CA GLY A 489 5.17 25.89 9.81
C GLY A 489 4.05 25.85 8.75
N PRO A 490 4.23 26.52 7.60
CA PRO A 490 3.20 26.59 6.54
C PRO A 490 2.88 25.22 5.91
N PHE A 491 3.79 24.26 6.01
CA PHE A 491 3.59 22.87 5.56
C PHE A 491 3.30 21.90 6.72
N GLY A 492 3.12 22.43 7.93
CA GLY A 492 3.04 21.64 9.17
C GLY A 492 1.86 20.68 9.28
N ALA A 493 0.79 20.91 8.52
CA ALA A 493 -0.28 19.93 8.37
C ALA A 493 0.21 18.69 7.63
N PHE A 494 1.04 18.85 6.59
CA PHE A 494 1.52 17.81 5.68
C PHE A 494 2.76 17.05 6.19
N THR A 495 3.34 17.45 7.34
CA THR A 495 4.51 16.77 7.94
C THR A 495 4.35 15.24 8.01
N PRO A 496 3.19 14.65 8.40
CA PRO A 496 3.03 13.19 8.38
C PRO A 496 3.23 12.53 7.02
N MET A 497 2.88 13.20 5.91
CA MET A 497 3.12 12.67 4.55
C MET A 497 4.60 12.75 4.14
N SER A 498 5.32 13.77 4.60
CA SER A 498 6.78 13.85 4.44
C SER A 498 7.47 12.76 5.25
N ASP A 499 7.13 12.66 6.55
CA ASP A 499 7.67 11.64 7.46
C ASP A 499 7.39 10.23 6.93
N TRP A 500 6.17 9.99 6.43
CA TRP A 500 5.79 8.74 5.76
C TRP A 500 6.69 8.44 4.56
N PHE A 501 6.92 9.42 3.69
CA PHE A 501 7.73 9.20 2.49
C PHE A 501 9.20 8.95 2.84
N ASP A 502 9.80 9.81 3.64
CA ASP A 502 11.20 9.70 4.07
C ASP A 502 11.45 8.35 4.76
N CYS A 503 10.45 7.83 5.49
CA CYS A 503 10.43 6.50 6.08
C CYS A 503 10.19 5.34 5.08
N TYR A 504 9.17 5.41 4.21
CA TYR A 504 8.67 4.25 3.46
C TYR A 504 9.04 4.19 1.97
N HIS A 505 9.62 5.24 1.37
CA HIS A 505 9.95 5.26 -0.06
C HIS A 505 10.91 4.13 -0.49
N LEU A 506 11.84 3.73 0.38
CA LEU A 506 12.74 2.60 0.14
C LEU A 506 12.03 1.23 0.29
N SER A 507 11.08 1.11 1.22
CA SER A 507 10.23 -0.10 1.36
C SER A 507 9.34 -0.29 0.13
N ILE A 508 8.81 0.82 -0.41
CA ILE A 508 8.17 0.82 -1.72
C ILE A 508 9.18 0.37 -2.78
N ALA A 509 10.39 0.91 -2.83
CA ALA A 509 11.45 0.51 -3.78
C ALA A 509 12.11 -0.87 -3.53
N GLY A 510 11.50 -1.77 -2.74
CA GLY A 510 12.00 -3.15 -2.53
C GLY A 510 13.18 -3.30 -1.57
N THR A 511 13.52 -2.25 -0.83
CA THR A 511 14.53 -2.25 0.24
C THR A 511 13.83 -2.17 1.61
N PRO A 512 13.77 -3.25 2.40
CA PRO A 512 13.13 -3.26 3.72
C PRO A 512 13.63 -2.16 4.66
N VAL A 513 12.77 -1.20 5.03
CA VAL A 513 13.11 -0.13 5.97
C VAL A 513 12.65 -0.45 7.38
N THR A 514 13.57 -0.33 8.33
CA THR A 514 13.26 -0.22 9.76
C THR A 514 13.21 1.25 10.16
N CYS A 515 12.02 1.87 10.15
CA CYS A 515 11.88 3.22 10.71
C CYS A 515 12.02 3.17 12.24
N ALA A 516 12.57 4.24 12.82
CA ALA A 516 13.35 4.15 14.04
C ALA A 516 12.55 4.00 15.35
N PHE A 517 12.00 2.79 15.57
CA PHE A 517 11.85 2.21 16.91
C PHE A 517 12.48 0.81 17.06
N TYR A 518 12.83 0.17 15.94
CA TYR A 518 13.73 -1.00 15.87
C TYR A 518 14.73 -0.79 14.72
N SER A 519 15.89 -1.44 14.77
CA SER A 519 17.07 -1.01 14.00
C SER A 519 17.71 -2.12 13.12
N SER A 520 17.68 -1.95 11.78
CA SER A 520 18.80 -2.21 10.85
C SER A 520 18.46 -2.13 9.33
N ALA A 521 17.86 -1.02 8.87
CA ALA A 521 17.40 -0.82 7.48
C ALA A 521 18.42 -1.00 6.32
N THR A 522 19.68 -1.32 6.58
CA THR A 522 20.78 -1.36 5.59
C THR A 522 21.27 -2.77 5.22
N GLN A 523 20.74 -3.84 5.82
CA GLN A 523 21.23 -5.20 5.57
C GLN A 523 20.50 -5.87 4.38
N ASN A 524 19.17 -5.78 4.32
CA ASN A 524 18.37 -6.69 3.51
C ASN A 524 18.57 -6.59 1.98
N TRP A 525 18.91 -5.42 1.41
CA TRP A 525 19.27 -5.33 -0.02
C TRP A 525 20.67 -5.92 -0.30
N ALA A 526 21.60 -5.77 0.64
CA ALA A 526 22.87 -6.50 0.59
C ALA A 526 22.64 -8.01 0.73
N ASP A 527 21.60 -8.45 1.45
CA ASP A 527 21.23 -9.86 1.56
C ASP A 527 20.57 -10.41 0.29
N LEU A 528 19.79 -9.60 -0.46
CA LEU A 528 19.36 -9.96 -1.82
C LEU A 528 20.56 -10.05 -2.79
N GLN A 529 21.53 -9.15 -2.67
CA GLN A 529 22.76 -9.21 -3.47
C GLN A 529 23.66 -10.39 -3.06
N LYS A 530 23.73 -10.73 -1.77
CA LYS A 530 24.32 -12.00 -1.30
C LYS A 530 23.57 -13.19 -1.87
N LEU A 531 22.24 -13.20 -1.89
CA LEU A 531 21.46 -14.31 -2.45
C LEU A 531 21.71 -14.47 -3.96
N ALA A 532 21.75 -13.37 -4.72
CA ALA A 532 22.14 -13.39 -6.13
C ALA A 532 23.60 -13.88 -6.33
N THR A 533 24.50 -13.54 -5.40
CA THR A 533 25.90 -14.00 -5.40
C THR A 533 26.00 -15.49 -5.03
N VAL A 534 25.27 -15.95 -4.02
CA VAL A 534 25.19 -17.35 -3.58
C VAL A 534 24.50 -18.22 -4.64
N LEU A 535 23.53 -17.68 -5.39
CA LEU A 535 22.97 -18.32 -6.58
C LEU A 535 23.97 -18.32 -7.76
N GLN A 536 24.84 -17.31 -7.91
CA GLN A 536 25.97 -17.37 -8.83
C GLN A 536 27.00 -18.44 -8.42
N ASP A 537 27.32 -18.57 -7.13
CA ASP A 537 28.27 -19.56 -6.62
C ASP A 537 27.68 -20.99 -6.71
N ALA A 538 26.40 -21.16 -6.36
CA ALA A 538 25.67 -22.42 -6.53
C ALA A 538 25.52 -22.81 -8.01
N THR A 539 25.33 -21.85 -8.92
CA THR A 539 25.37 -22.14 -10.37
C THR A 539 26.79 -22.30 -10.92
N SER A 540 27.84 -21.87 -10.21
CA SER A 540 29.21 -22.30 -10.53
C SER A 540 29.44 -23.80 -10.21
N ILE A 541 28.82 -24.33 -9.15
CA ILE A 541 28.69 -25.79 -8.94
C ILE A 541 27.83 -26.38 -10.07
N GLY A 542 26.76 -25.69 -10.43
CA GLY A 542 25.91 -25.99 -11.60
C GLY A 542 26.67 -26.07 -12.93
N THR A 543 27.88 -25.52 -13.06
CA THR A 543 28.70 -25.67 -14.28
C THR A 543 29.21 -27.11 -14.48
N TYR A 544 29.20 -27.94 -13.41
CA TYR A 544 29.53 -29.37 -13.46
C TYR A 544 28.34 -30.31 -13.26
N VAL A 545 27.20 -29.82 -12.74
CA VAL A 545 26.05 -30.68 -12.36
C VAL A 545 24.73 -30.25 -13.03
N GLY A 546 24.58 -28.96 -13.35
CA GLY A 546 23.32 -28.35 -13.81
C GLY A 546 22.67 -28.96 -15.05
N PRO A 547 23.41 -29.40 -16.09
CA PRO A 547 22.82 -30.08 -17.25
C PRO A 547 22.07 -31.37 -16.92
N THR A 548 22.35 -31.97 -15.76
CA THR A 548 21.78 -33.26 -15.31
C THR A 548 20.55 -33.09 -14.42
N VAL A 549 20.25 -31.86 -13.95
CA VAL A 549 19.16 -31.58 -12.97
C VAL A 549 18.23 -30.44 -13.43
N GLY A 550 18.30 -30.02 -14.70
CA GLY A 550 17.38 -29.02 -15.26
C GLY A 550 17.47 -27.62 -14.65
N LEU A 551 18.57 -27.30 -13.96
CA LEU A 551 18.74 -26.04 -13.23
C LEU A 551 18.65 -24.79 -14.13
N PRO A 552 17.96 -23.72 -13.71
CA PRO A 552 18.01 -22.43 -14.40
C PRO A 552 19.44 -21.88 -14.45
N THR A 553 19.82 -21.31 -15.60
CA THR A 553 21.13 -20.67 -15.74
C THR A 553 21.21 -19.35 -14.95
N PRO A 554 22.41 -18.92 -14.49
CA PRO A 554 22.56 -17.61 -13.85
C PRO A 554 22.27 -16.43 -14.79
N GLN A 555 22.17 -16.65 -16.10
CA GLN A 555 21.60 -15.67 -17.01
C GLN A 555 20.08 -15.57 -16.81
N GLN A 556 19.35 -16.67 -16.91
CA GLN A 556 17.89 -16.70 -16.70
C GLN A 556 17.47 -16.18 -15.32
N VAL A 557 18.23 -16.49 -14.26
CA VAL A 557 17.95 -15.94 -12.91
C VAL A 557 18.12 -14.42 -12.85
N ARG A 558 19.15 -13.86 -13.49
CA ARG A 558 19.35 -12.39 -13.56
C ARG A 558 18.34 -11.70 -14.48
N GLU A 559 18.00 -12.33 -15.59
CA GLU A 559 16.95 -11.86 -16.51
C GLU A 559 15.58 -11.85 -15.83
N GLU A 560 15.23 -12.88 -15.04
CA GLU A 560 14.01 -12.88 -14.24
C GLU A 560 14.05 -11.81 -13.13
N VAL A 561 15.13 -11.70 -12.36
CA VAL A 561 15.25 -10.68 -11.29
C VAL A 561 15.13 -9.26 -11.84
N GLU A 562 15.82 -8.94 -12.94
CA GLU A 562 15.68 -7.63 -13.59
C GLU A 562 14.34 -7.47 -14.32
N ARG A 563 13.72 -8.53 -14.85
CA ARG A 563 12.34 -8.48 -15.40
C ARG A 563 11.31 -8.16 -14.32
N LEU A 564 11.39 -8.83 -13.17
CA LEU A 564 10.49 -8.63 -12.02
C LEU A 564 10.64 -7.21 -11.47
N LYS A 565 11.89 -6.80 -11.19
CA LYS A 565 12.25 -5.44 -10.78
C LYS A 565 11.79 -4.40 -11.80
N SER A 566 12.00 -4.64 -13.09
CA SER A 566 11.56 -3.74 -14.16
C SER A 566 10.04 -3.65 -14.24
N ARG A 567 9.30 -4.77 -14.27
CA ARG A 567 7.83 -4.78 -14.29
C ARG A 567 7.28 -4.00 -13.10
N ALA A 568 7.66 -4.41 -11.89
CA ALA A 568 7.21 -3.76 -10.66
C ALA A 568 7.53 -2.25 -10.69
N THR A 569 8.80 -1.87 -10.87
CA THR A 569 9.21 -0.46 -10.90
C THR A 569 8.52 0.31 -12.02
N SER A 570 8.24 -0.31 -13.17
CA SER A 570 7.61 0.36 -14.31
C SER A 570 6.15 0.73 -14.06
N GLU A 571 5.34 -0.11 -13.40
CA GLU A 571 3.94 0.25 -13.09
C GLU A 571 3.89 1.48 -12.17
N LEU A 572 4.64 1.44 -11.06
CA LEU A 572 4.73 2.54 -10.11
C LEU A 572 5.31 3.82 -10.75
N THR A 573 6.37 3.68 -11.56
CA THR A 573 7.04 4.84 -12.19
C THR A 573 6.19 5.44 -13.31
N ALA A 574 5.48 4.61 -14.10
CA ALA A 574 4.64 5.07 -15.20
C ALA A 574 3.28 5.63 -14.74
N ALA A 575 2.86 5.33 -13.51
CA ALA A 575 1.80 6.07 -12.81
C ALA A 575 2.36 7.35 -12.19
N GLY A 576 3.43 7.25 -11.39
CA GLY A 576 4.03 8.34 -10.64
C GLY A 576 4.52 9.50 -11.51
N ILE A 577 5.36 9.25 -12.53
CA ILE A 577 5.91 10.33 -13.37
C ILE A 577 4.80 11.07 -14.12
N ARG A 578 3.80 10.37 -14.66
CA ARG A 578 2.70 11.02 -15.39
C ARG A 578 1.73 11.76 -14.49
N ALA A 579 1.50 11.31 -13.26
CA ALA A 579 0.85 12.15 -12.26
C ALA A 579 1.67 13.42 -12.02
N VAL A 580 2.99 13.29 -11.84
CA VAL A 580 3.88 14.41 -11.50
C VAL A 580 4.04 15.45 -12.62
N GLU A 581 3.99 15.04 -13.89
CA GLU A 581 4.00 15.98 -15.03
C GLU A 581 2.73 16.85 -15.09
N ASP A 582 1.59 16.37 -14.56
CA ASP A 582 0.34 17.14 -14.41
C ASP A 582 0.29 17.95 -13.09
N LEU A 583 1.23 17.75 -12.15
CA LEU A 583 1.15 18.27 -10.77
C LEU A 583 2.00 19.51 -10.49
N LEU A 584 1.45 20.67 -10.85
CA LEU A 584 0.95 21.67 -9.89
C LEU A 584 0.63 22.96 -10.66
N PRO A 585 -0.57 23.06 -11.25
CA PRO A 585 -1.14 24.32 -11.71
C PRO A 585 -1.06 25.38 -10.60
N ALA A 586 -0.93 26.67 -10.95
CA ALA A 586 -0.83 27.75 -9.96
C ALA A 586 -2.11 27.83 -9.12
N GLU A 587 -3.24 27.67 -9.80
CA GLU A 587 -4.60 27.41 -9.34
C GLU A 587 -4.64 26.51 -8.09
N ILE A 588 -3.89 25.41 -8.13
CA ILE A 588 -3.90 24.34 -7.14
C ILE A 588 -3.02 24.70 -5.92
N ARG A 589 -1.98 25.52 -6.10
CA ARG A 589 -1.22 26.10 -4.96
C ARG A 589 -2.01 27.17 -4.20
N ASP A 590 -2.82 27.96 -4.90
CA ASP A 590 -3.64 29.00 -4.26
C ASP A 590 -4.69 28.39 -3.32
N ILE A 591 -5.22 27.21 -3.64
CA ILE A 591 -6.12 26.44 -2.76
C ILE A 591 -5.47 26.11 -1.40
N VAL A 592 -4.22 25.61 -1.38
CA VAL A 592 -3.49 25.33 -0.12
C VAL A 592 -3.41 26.58 0.77
N ALA A 593 -3.14 27.73 0.15
CA ALA A 593 -2.96 28.98 0.86
C ALA A 593 -4.25 29.42 1.58
N VAL A 594 -5.44 29.11 1.05
CA VAL A 594 -6.71 29.43 1.73
C VAL A 594 -7.03 28.47 2.87
N MET A 595 -6.73 27.16 2.73
CA MET A 595 -7.14 26.15 3.74
C MET A 595 -6.53 26.35 5.13
N GLY A 596 -5.30 26.86 5.18
CA GLY A 596 -4.60 27.22 6.42
C GLY A 596 -5.01 28.57 7.03
N VAL A 597 -5.82 29.38 6.33
CA VAL A 597 -6.25 30.70 6.78
C VAL A 597 -7.52 30.60 7.62
N LYS A 598 -7.54 31.35 8.73
CA LYS A 598 -8.71 31.44 9.62
C LYS A 598 -9.65 32.53 9.17
N VAL A 599 -10.36 32.30 8.06
CA VAL A 599 -11.24 33.28 7.40
C VAL A 599 -12.12 34.03 8.39
N ASP A 600 -11.93 35.35 8.47
CA ASP A 600 -12.74 36.30 9.24
C ASP A 600 -13.79 37.01 8.37
N GLU A 601 -14.52 37.94 9.00
CA GLU A 601 -15.52 38.79 8.35
C GLU A 601 -15.02 39.58 7.13
N ALA A 602 -13.78 40.08 7.16
CA ALA A 602 -13.19 40.85 6.07
C ALA A 602 -12.65 39.91 4.98
N GLU A 603 -11.98 38.83 5.36
CA GLU A 603 -11.50 37.80 4.42
C GLU A 603 -12.66 37.15 3.68
N LEU A 604 -13.77 36.80 4.35
CA LEU A 604 -14.95 36.24 3.69
C LEU A 604 -15.56 37.23 2.68
N ARG A 605 -15.69 38.51 3.04
CA ARG A 605 -16.17 39.54 2.11
C ARG A 605 -15.25 39.71 0.91
N ASP A 606 -13.93 39.56 1.05
CA ASP A 606 -12.99 39.61 -0.06
C ASP A 606 -13.28 38.49 -1.08
N TYR A 607 -13.25 37.22 -0.68
CA TYR A 607 -13.54 36.08 -1.59
C TYR A 607 -14.89 36.21 -2.32
N TYR A 608 -15.91 36.73 -1.63
CA TYR A 608 -17.25 36.94 -2.17
C TYR A 608 -17.46 38.27 -2.92
N THR A 609 -16.44 39.12 -3.01
CA THR A 609 -16.42 40.34 -3.86
C THR A 609 -15.27 40.36 -4.88
N ARG A 610 -14.45 39.31 -4.96
CA ARG A 610 -13.56 39.05 -6.10
C ARG A 610 -14.38 38.86 -7.38
N SER A 611 -13.95 39.56 -8.44
CA SER A 611 -14.37 39.37 -9.83
C SER A 611 -13.33 38.57 -10.62
N GLY A 612 -13.65 38.19 -11.86
CA GLY A 612 -12.72 37.52 -12.78
C GLY A 612 -13.14 36.10 -13.17
N SER A 613 -14.10 35.52 -12.44
CA SER A 613 -14.73 34.25 -12.80
C SER A 613 -15.53 34.34 -14.10
N SER A 614 -15.32 33.37 -14.97
CA SER A 614 -16.11 33.06 -16.17
C SER A 614 -17.51 32.52 -15.85
N LYS A 615 -17.71 31.96 -14.65
CA LYS A 615 -18.98 31.38 -14.18
C LYS A 615 -20.05 32.42 -13.82
N ASN A 616 -19.73 33.71 -13.89
CA ASN A 616 -20.64 34.83 -13.57
C ASN A 616 -21.18 34.79 -12.13
N LEU A 617 -20.34 34.39 -11.16
CA LEU A 617 -20.73 34.22 -9.75
C LEU A 617 -21.39 35.47 -9.14
N LEU A 618 -22.24 35.27 -8.13
CA LEU A 618 -22.80 36.40 -7.38
C LEU A 618 -21.72 37.19 -6.63
N MET A 619 -21.94 38.49 -6.52
CA MET A 619 -21.14 39.40 -5.70
C MET A 619 -21.91 39.65 -4.40
N ILE A 620 -21.34 39.27 -3.25
CA ILE A 620 -22.05 39.22 -1.96
C ILE A 620 -21.28 40.06 -0.92
N PRO A 621 -21.37 41.41 -0.99
CA PRO A 621 -20.59 42.31 -0.13
C PRO A 621 -20.98 42.27 1.35
N ASP A 622 -22.15 41.71 1.66
CA ASP A 622 -22.71 41.52 3.00
C ASP A 622 -22.75 40.04 3.43
N ILE A 623 -21.96 39.16 2.77
CA ILE A 623 -21.92 37.71 2.99
C ILE A 623 -21.88 37.32 4.48
N ASP A 624 -21.00 37.96 5.26
CA ASP A 624 -20.82 37.63 6.67
C ASP A 624 -22.09 37.92 7.48
N THR A 625 -22.85 38.96 7.12
CA THR A 625 -24.11 39.32 7.77
C THR A 625 -25.20 38.28 7.46
N ARG A 626 -25.27 37.78 6.22
CA ARG A 626 -26.24 36.76 5.80
C ARG A 626 -25.99 35.42 6.52
N VAL A 627 -24.76 34.94 6.45
CA VAL A 627 -24.32 33.68 7.06
C VAL A 627 -24.45 33.72 8.59
N LYS A 628 -24.13 34.85 9.25
CA LYS A 628 -24.37 35.06 10.69
C LYS A 628 -25.84 34.95 11.10
N ALA A 629 -26.75 35.52 10.29
CA ALA A 629 -28.18 35.46 10.58
C ALA A 629 -28.72 34.02 10.48
N GLU A 630 -28.27 33.27 9.47
CA GLU A 630 -28.62 31.86 9.26
C GLU A 630 -28.08 30.95 10.38
N MET A 631 -26.82 31.18 10.80
CA MET A 631 -26.21 30.48 11.95
C MET A 631 -26.88 30.75 13.29
N ASN A 632 -27.79 31.74 13.39
CA ASN A 632 -28.51 32.09 14.62
C ASN A 632 -27.58 32.30 15.84
N LEU A 633 -26.48 33.04 15.63
CA LEU A 633 -25.36 33.08 16.58
C LEU A 633 -25.75 33.49 18.01
N ASN A 634 -25.21 32.75 18.98
CA ASN A 634 -25.26 33.09 20.39
C ASN A 634 -24.42 34.36 20.65
N LEU A 635 -25.07 35.43 21.09
CA LEU A 635 -24.44 36.75 21.30
C LEU A 635 -23.31 36.76 22.35
N ALA A 636 -23.24 35.78 23.25
CA ALA A 636 -22.22 35.70 24.30
C ALA A 636 -21.01 34.82 23.90
N THR A 637 -21.19 33.84 23.02
CA THR A 637 -20.11 32.91 22.60
C THR A 637 -19.71 33.02 21.13
N ASN A 638 -20.47 33.77 20.31
CA ASN A 638 -20.31 33.89 18.85
C ASN A 638 -20.38 32.53 18.12
N GLN A 639 -21.07 31.54 18.69
CA GLN A 639 -21.24 30.19 18.14
C GLN A 639 -22.63 29.99 17.54
N PHE A 640 -22.76 29.12 16.53
CA PHE A 640 -24.05 28.80 15.92
C PHE A 640 -24.99 28.06 16.88
N ASP A 641 -26.29 28.27 16.68
CA ASP A 641 -27.32 27.50 17.37
C ASP A 641 -27.68 26.27 16.51
N PRO A 642 -27.26 25.04 16.89
CA PRO A 642 -27.47 23.85 16.08
C PRO A 642 -28.94 23.40 16.00
N GLU A 643 -29.84 24.02 16.76
CA GLU A 643 -31.29 23.76 16.73
C GLU A 643 -32.04 24.77 15.85
N LYS A 644 -31.33 25.76 15.28
CA LYS A 644 -31.89 26.79 14.39
C LYS A 644 -31.12 26.93 13.07
N PHE A 645 -29.81 26.68 13.06
CA PHE A 645 -29.02 26.67 11.84
C PHE A 645 -29.36 25.43 11.02
N ALA A 646 -30.25 25.61 10.04
CA ALA A 646 -30.92 24.54 9.30
C ALA A 646 -29.95 23.50 8.72
N VAL A 647 -28.81 23.94 8.20
CA VAL A 647 -27.78 23.09 7.60
C VAL A 647 -27.25 22.06 8.61
N VAL A 648 -26.80 22.52 9.78
CA VAL A 648 -26.25 21.66 10.85
C VAL A 648 -27.33 20.80 11.50
N TYR A 649 -28.53 21.37 11.75
CA TYR A 649 -29.65 20.61 12.29
C TYR A 649 -30.03 19.43 11.37
N ASN A 650 -30.12 19.68 10.06
CA ASN A 650 -30.49 18.66 9.08
C ASN A 650 -29.39 17.62 8.90
N ALA A 651 -28.12 18.05 8.90
CA ALA A 651 -26.96 17.16 8.92
C ALA A 651 -27.00 16.19 10.10
N VAL A 652 -27.07 16.69 11.34
CA VAL A 652 -27.18 15.85 12.55
C VAL A 652 -28.39 14.92 12.48
N THR A 653 -29.54 15.41 11.99
CA THR A 653 -30.75 14.59 11.84
C THR A 653 -30.54 13.46 10.84
N LEU A 654 -29.91 13.70 9.69
CA LEU A 654 -29.64 12.66 8.70
C LEU A 654 -28.52 11.71 9.13
N SER A 655 -27.45 12.20 9.77
CA SER A 655 -26.38 11.35 10.32
C SER A 655 -26.92 10.39 11.38
N LYS A 656 -27.87 10.83 12.22
CA LYS A 656 -28.62 9.94 13.13
C LYS A 656 -29.45 8.91 12.36
N LEU A 657 -30.25 9.33 11.37
CA LEU A 657 -31.06 8.44 10.54
C LEU A 657 -30.23 7.41 9.76
N ALA A 658 -28.97 7.72 9.45
CA ALA A 658 -28.04 6.82 8.79
C ALA A 658 -27.59 5.63 9.65
N LEU A 659 -27.88 5.61 10.96
CA LEU A 659 -27.65 4.45 11.84
C LEU A 659 -28.81 3.42 11.80
N LEU A 660 -29.93 3.76 11.17
CA LEU A 660 -31.08 2.86 11.08
C LEU A 660 -30.90 1.81 9.97
N ASP A 661 -31.39 0.61 10.27
CA ASP A 661 -31.61 -0.48 9.32
C ASP A 661 -33.07 -0.48 8.81
N SER A 662 -33.46 -1.50 8.07
CA SER A 662 -34.82 -1.63 7.53
C SER A 662 -35.91 -1.76 8.61
N GLU A 663 -35.61 -2.30 9.80
CA GLU A 663 -36.56 -2.33 10.94
C GLU A 663 -36.73 -0.94 11.57
N GLY A 664 -35.62 -0.25 11.84
CA GLY A 664 -35.63 1.12 12.36
C GLY A 664 -36.33 2.10 11.42
N LEU A 665 -36.13 1.95 10.10
CA LEU A 665 -36.79 2.74 9.07
C LEU A 665 -38.28 2.41 8.92
N ALA A 666 -38.68 1.14 9.06
CA ALA A 666 -40.09 0.75 9.10
C ALA A 666 -40.81 1.37 10.31
N LEU A 667 -40.19 1.36 11.49
CA LEU A 667 -40.73 2.02 12.68
C LEU A 667 -40.83 3.54 12.50
N LEU A 668 -39.84 4.18 11.88
CA LEU A 668 -39.89 5.62 11.54
C LEU A 668 -41.11 5.94 10.66
N ALA A 669 -41.35 5.17 9.59
CA ALA A 669 -42.52 5.35 8.74
C ALA A 669 -43.84 5.18 9.51
N GLN A 670 -43.91 4.18 10.39
CA GLN A 670 -45.07 3.92 11.25
C GLN A 670 -45.35 5.09 12.20
N VAL A 671 -44.33 5.58 12.92
CA VAL A 671 -44.48 6.69 13.89
C VAL A 671 -44.78 8.03 13.19
N ALA A 672 -44.29 8.23 11.97
CA ALA A 672 -44.65 9.38 11.13
C ALA A 672 -46.10 9.34 10.60
N GLY A 673 -46.73 8.16 10.61
CA GLY A 673 -48.05 7.92 10.04
C GLY A 673 -48.06 7.88 8.52
N VAL A 674 -46.96 7.43 7.88
CA VAL A 674 -46.90 7.30 6.43
C VAL A 674 -47.69 6.06 5.99
N ALA A 675 -48.46 6.20 4.91
CA ALA A 675 -49.12 5.06 4.28
C ALA A 675 -48.11 4.13 3.59
N ASN A 676 -48.56 2.93 3.23
CA ASN A 676 -47.83 2.09 2.28
C ASN A 676 -47.73 2.79 0.91
N ARG A 677 -46.75 2.36 0.11
CA ARG A 677 -46.56 2.79 -1.28
C ARG A 677 -47.80 2.50 -2.12
N SER A 678 -47.90 3.12 -3.29
CA SER A 678 -48.98 2.88 -4.26
C SER A 678 -49.10 1.43 -4.75
N ASP A 679 -48.05 0.62 -4.59
CA ASP A 679 -48.04 -0.83 -4.85
C ASP A 679 -48.45 -1.70 -3.64
N GLY A 680 -48.86 -1.06 -2.53
CA GLY A 680 -49.29 -1.72 -1.30
C GLY A 680 -48.17 -2.14 -0.34
N ARG A 681 -46.88 -1.98 -0.69
CA ARG A 681 -45.75 -2.37 0.16
C ARG A 681 -45.34 -1.25 1.16
N PRO A 682 -44.74 -1.58 2.32
CA PRO A 682 -44.16 -0.58 3.23
C PRO A 682 -43.17 0.36 2.54
N LEU A 683 -43.14 1.64 2.95
CA LEU A 683 -42.36 2.71 2.30
C LEU A 683 -40.89 2.34 2.00
N PHE A 684 -40.19 1.83 3.00
CA PHE A 684 -38.77 1.47 2.96
C PHE A 684 -38.51 0.03 2.46
N THR A 685 -39.46 -0.61 1.79
CA THR A 685 -39.25 -1.95 1.20
C THR A 685 -38.17 -1.87 0.12
N GLY A 686 -37.04 -2.56 0.32
CA GLY A 686 -35.84 -2.48 -0.51
C GLY A 686 -34.88 -1.34 -0.13
N THR A 687 -34.99 -0.79 1.09
CA THR A 687 -34.12 0.28 1.59
C THR A 687 -33.48 -0.15 2.91
N ASP A 688 -32.30 -0.75 2.82
CA ASP A 688 -31.56 -1.28 3.98
C ASP A 688 -30.97 -0.17 4.87
N ASN A 689 -30.86 1.06 4.35
CA ASN A 689 -30.34 2.23 5.03
C ASN A 689 -30.83 3.53 4.37
N ALA A 690 -30.98 4.60 5.15
CA ALA A 690 -31.52 5.89 4.68
C ALA A 690 -30.64 6.65 3.67
N VAL A 691 -29.32 6.42 3.69
CA VAL A 691 -28.33 7.29 3.01
C VAL A 691 -27.54 6.52 1.96
N SER A 692 -27.12 5.28 2.24
CA SER A 692 -26.24 4.52 1.34
C SER A 692 -26.81 4.31 -0.07
N ASN A 693 -28.14 4.30 -0.24
CA ASN A 693 -28.79 4.18 -1.54
C ASN A 693 -29.30 5.51 -2.13
N ALA A 694 -29.18 6.65 -1.46
CA ALA A 694 -29.99 7.84 -1.79
C ALA A 694 -29.38 8.81 -2.82
N PHE A 695 -28.05 8.95 -2.86
CA PHE A 695 -27.37 10.07 -3.54
C PHE A 695 -26.27 9.58 -4.50
N ALA A 696 -26.31 10.03 -5.76
CA ALA A 696 -25.33 9.67 -6.78
C ALA A 696 -24.04 10.51 -6.71
N SER A 697 -24.15 11.71 -6.14
CA SER A 697 -23.06 12.63 -5.80
C SER A 697 -23.44 13.33 -4.49
N ILE A 698 -22.47 13.63 -3.64
CA ILE A 698 -22.66 14.50 -2.47
C ILE A 698 -22.25 15.95 -2.73
N ASP A 699 -21.37 16.25 -3.70
CA ASP A 699 -21.03 17.63 -4.11
C ASP A 699 -22.24 18.47 -4.55
N GLY A 700 -23.34 17.83 -4.94
CA GLY A 700 -24.49 18.47 -5.56
C GLY A 700 -25.23 19.52 -4.71
N ASN A 701 -26.27 20.11 -5.29
CA ASN A 701 -27.24 20.92 -4.56
C ASN A 701 -28.64 20.28 -4.64
N HIS A 702 -29.37 20.27 -3.52
CA HIS A 702 -30.71 19.69 -3.39
C HIS A 702 -30.80 18.21 -3.83
N GLN A 703 -29.86 17.38 -3.36
CA GLN A 703 -29.62 15.99 -3.78
C GLN A 703 -30.81 15.04 -3.53
N TRP A 704 -31.82 15.46 -2.77
CA TRP A 704 -33.10 14.75 -2.62
C TRP A 704 -34.08 14.97 -3.77
N LEU A 705 -33.90 16.02 -4.58
CA LEU A 705 -34.69 16.27 -5.79
C LEU A 705 -34.22 15.38 -6.94
N THR A 706 -35.18 14.89 -7.74
CA THR A 706 -34.87 14.22 -9.02
C THR A 706 -34.16 15.15 -10.00
N ALA A 707 -34.40 16.46 -9.91
CA ALA A 707 -33.67 17.49 -10.63
C ALA A 707 -33.40 18.70 -9.73
N ALA A 708 -32.13 19.08 -9.62
CA ALA A 708 -31.67 20.20 -8.81
C ALA A 708 -32.09 21.55 -9.41
N PRO A 709 -32.25 22.61 -8.59
CA PRO A 709 -32.45 23.96 -9.10
C PRO A 709 -31.14 24.51 -9.69
N PRO A 710 -31.21 25.43 -10.68
CA PRO A 710 -30.03 26.07 -11.23
C PRO A 710 -29.30 26.88 -10.16
N ARG A 711 -27.97 26.90 -10.21
CA ARG A 711 -27.14 27.57 -9.20
C ARG A 711 -27.22 29.10 -9.34
N PRO A 712 -27.29 29.86 -8.22
CA PRO A 712 -27.28 31.33 -8.21
C PRO A 712 -26.08 31.97 -8.93
N ASN A 713 -26.36 32.84 -9.89
CA ASN A 713 -25.34 33.62 -10.62
C ASN A 713 -25.88 35.02 -10.99
N ALA A 714 -24.98 35.94 -11.30
CA ALA A 714 -25.28 37.35 -11.54
C ALA A 714 -26.08 37.62 -12.83
N VAL A 715 -25.99 36.74 -13.84
CA VAL A 715 -26.71 36.92 -15.11
C VAL A 715 -28.14 36.42 -15.06
N GLY A 716 -28.49 35.50 -14.16
CA GLY A 716 -29.82 34.90 -14.04
C GLY A 716 -30.15 33.87 -15.13
N ALA A 717 -29.22 33.60 -16.04
CA ALA A 717 -29.31 32.41 -16.86
C ALA A 717 -29.27 31.19 -15.92
N PRO A 718 -30.13 30.17 -16.09
CA PRO A 718 -29.87 28.91 -15.43
C PRO A 718 -28.50 28.44 -15.89
N TYR A 719 -27.58 28.19 -14.95
CA TYR A 719 -26.34 27.51 -15.29
C TYR A 719 -26.75 26.20 -15.95
N ARG A 720 -26.48 26.05 -17.25
CA ARG A 720 -26.64 24.74 -17.88
C ARG A 720 -25.76 23.82 -17.07
N ALA A 721 -26.31 22.75 -16.51
CA ALA A 721 -25.49 21.68 -15.97
C ALA A 721 -24.60 21.24 -17.13
N VAL A 722 -23.33 21.66 -17.07
CA VAL A 722 -22.39 21.49 -18.17
C VAL A 722 -22.17 20.00 -18.33
N ASP A 723 -21.87 19.55 -19.54
CA ASP A 723 -21.41 18.19 -19.80
C ASP A 723 -19.98 17.99 -19.25
N LEU A 724 -19.81 18.23 -17.94
CA LEU A 724 -18.57 18.07 -17.17
C LEU A 724 -18.10 16.62 -17.35
N PRO A 725 -16.92 16.35 -17.95
CA PRO A 725 -16.47 15.01 -18.32
C PRO A 725 -16.13 14.09 -17.14
N GLY A 726 -17.13 13.74 -16.33
CA GLY A 726 -16.98 13.00 -15.08
C GLY A 726 -18.27 12.93 -14.26
N TYR A 727 -19.16 13.93 -14.34
CA TYR A 727 -20.36 13.98 -13.49
C TYR A 727 -21.49 13.06 -13.97
N PRO A 728 -22.27 12.46 -13.04
CA PRO A 728 -23.43 11.65 -13.39
C PRO A 728 -24.64 12.47 -13.87
N ASN A 729 -24.66 12.80 -15.17
CA ASN A 729 -25.83 13.22 -15.95
C ASN A 729 -26.46 14.59 -15.54
N PRO A 730 -26.68 15.56 -16.46
CA PRO A 730 -27.29 16.87 -16.15
C PRO A 730 -28.75 16.84 -15.65
N GLY A 731 -29.28 15.65 -15.30
CA GLY A 731 -30.61 15.45 -14.74
C GLY A 731 -30.73 15.71 -13.23
N GLY A 732 -29.73 15.34 -12.40
CA GLY A 732 -29.78 15.54 -10.95
C GLY A 732 -28.85 14.63 -10.13
N TYR A 733 -28.67 14.96 -8.83
CA TYR A 733 -27.72 14.30 -7.92
C TYR A 733 -28.32 13.16 -7.09
N ALA A 734 -29.63 12.95 -7.14
CA ALA A 734 -30.28 11.78 -6.56
C ALA A 734 -29.81 10.48 -7.25
N SER A 735 -29.77 9.37 -6.50
CA SER A 735 -29.62 8.05 -7.13
C SER A 735 -30.88 7.65 -7.92
N ALA A 736 -30.82 6.51 -8.62
CA ALA A 736 -31.99 5.91 -9.26
C ALA A 736 -33.11 5.51 -8.28
N GLU A 737 -32.78 5.21 -7.02
CA GLU A 737 -33.75 4.97 -5.95
C GLU A 737 -34.28 6.28 -5.33
N GLY A 738 -33.44 7.31 -5.33
CA GLY A 738 -33.67 8.61 -4.73
C GLY A 738 -33.78 8.60 -3.21
N PHE A 739 -33.91 9.79 -2.61
CA PHE A 739 -34.07 9.90 -1.16
C PHE A 739 -35.50 9.54 -0.73
N VAL A 740 -35.69 8.38 -0.12
CA VAL A 740 -37.01 7.80 0.20
C VAL A 740 -37.93 8.75 0.99
N PRO A 741 -37.48 9.51 2.01
CA PRO A 741 -38.30 10.50 2.70
C PRO A 741 -38.89 11.61 1.81
N TRP A 742 -38.29 11.89 0.65
CA TRP A 742 -38.77 12.90 -0.31
C TRP A 742 -39.77 12.37 -1.35
N ARG A 743 -40.03 11.04 -1.39
CA ARG A 743 -41.06 10.46 -2.28
C ARG A 743 -42.44 11.10 -1.98
N PRO A 744 -43.31 11.34 -3.00
CA PRO A 744 -44.54 12.12 -2.82
C PRO A 744 -45.45 11.64 -1.68
N GLU A 745 -45.55 10.32 -1.49
CA GLU A 745 -46.33 9.68 -0.42
C GLU A 745 -45.77 9.92 1.00
N ALA A 746 -44.50 10.32 1.11
CA ALA A 746 -43.76 10.48 2.36
C ALA A 746 -43.39 11.94 2.69
N ARG A 747 -43.30 12.82 1.69
CA ARG A 747 -42.63 14.14 1.77
C ARG A 747 -43.10 15.04 2.92
N ASP A 748 -44.40 15.15 3.13
CA ASP A 748 -44.98 15.98 4.20
C ASP A 748 -44.99 15.27 5.58
N ALA A 749 -44.99 13.93 5.59
CA ALA A 749 -45.06 13.13 6.80
C ALA A 749 -43.68 12.81 7.41
N LEU A 750 -42.66 12.69 6.56
CA LEU A 750 -41.25 12.46 6.92
C LEU A 750 -40.37 13.68 6.60
N PHE A 751 -40.03 13.98 5.34
CA PHE A 751 -38.98 14.97 5.05
C PHE A 751 -39.25 16.33 5.70
N ARG A 752 -40.41 16.94 5.44
CA ARG A 752 -40.79 18.26 6.02
C ARG A 752 -41.19 18.19 7.50
N ALA A 753 -41.25 16.99 8.06
CA ALA A 753 -41.49 16.74 9.48
C ALA A 753 -40.19 16.53 10.28
N LEU A 754 -39.11 16.09 9.61
CA LEU A 754 -37.79 15.82 10.16
C LEU A 754 -36.86 17.02 10.01
N PHE A 755 -36.83 17.61 8.81
CA PHE A 755 -35.88 18.64 8.39
C PHE A 755 -36.48 20.06 8.44
N ILE A 756 -35.66 21.06 8.75
CA ILE A 756 -36.05 22.48 8.85
C ILE A 756 -35.38 23.32 7.74
N GLY A 757 -35.94 24.48 7.42
CA GLY A 757 -35.34 25.39 6.44
C GLY A 757 -36.08 26.74 6.33
N PRO A 758 -35.85 27.53 5.25
CA PRO A 758 -34.96 27.25 4.12
C PRO A 758 -33.49 27.04 4.55
N LEU A 759 -32.67 26.45 3.67
CA LEU A 759 -31.24 26.23 3.99
C LEU A 759 -30.43 27.51 3.87
N SER A 760 -30.55 28.20 2.73
CA SER A 760 -29.86 29.46 2.43
C SER A 760 -30.85 30.64 2.29
N PRO A 761 -31.70 30.93 3.30
CA PRO A 761 -32.70 32.00 3.21
C PRO A 761 -32.08 33.39 3.02
N GLY A 762 -30.81 33.59 3.34
CA GLY A 762 -30.05 34.80 3.05
C GLY A 762 -29.83 35.06 1.55
N ILE A 763 -29.93 34.04 0.70
CA ILE A 763 -29.97 34.17 -0.76
C ILE A 763 -31.38 33.93 -1.29
N GLU A 764 -31.94 32.76 -1.00
CA GLU A 764 -33.11 32.21 -1.71
C GLU A 764 -34.44 32.81 -1.26
N SER A 765 -34.48 33.37 -0.06
CA SER A 765 -35.66 34.03 0.50
C SER A 765 -35.28 35.29 1.28
N ALA A 766 -34.32 36.07 0.77
CA ALA A 766 -33.66 37.16 1.52
C ALA A 766 -34.65 38.14 2.17
N THR A 767 -35.76 38.44 1.48
CA THR A 767 -36.86 39.29 1.99
C THR A 767 -37.47 38.75 3.28
N ASP A 768 -37.60 37.44 3.41
CA ASP A 768 -38.21 36.75 4.56
C ASP A 768 -37.26 36.75 5.77
N ALA A 769 -35.96 36.95 5.51
CA ALA A 769 -34.88 37.12 6.50
C ALA A 769 -34.55 38.60 6.78
N GLY A 770 -35.25 39.56 6.16
CA GLY A 770 -35.00 41.00 6.33
C GLY A 770 -33.78 41.54 5.55
N LEU A 771 -33.28 40.78 4.57
CA LEU A 771 -32.09 41.08 3.78
C LEU A 771 -32.45 41.52 2.34
N PRO A 772 -31.61 42.34 1.67
CA PRO A 772 -31.81 42.68 0.25
C PRO A 772 -31.74 41.43 -0.64
N SER A 773 -32.62 41.33 -1.65
CA SER A 773 -32.55 40.24 -2.64
C SER A 773 -31.32 40.38 -3.52
N LEU A 774 -30.52 39.31 -3.63
CA LEU A 774 -29.43 39.17 -4.60
C LEU A 774 -29.90 38.44 -5.86
N LEU A 775 -30.91 37.58 -5.71
CA LEU A 775 -31.53 36.87 -6.82
C LEU A 775 -32.47 37.81 -7.59
N ARG A 776 -32.52 37.59 -8.92
CA ARG A 776 -33.54 38.17 -9.78
C ARG A 776 -34.91 37.54 -9.50
N ALA A 777 -35.98 38.31 -9.74
CA ALA A 777 -37.35 37.87 -9.52
C ALA A 777 -37.82 36.70 -10.42
N ASP A 778 -37.06 36.37 -11.47
CA ASP A 778 -37.29 35.23 -12.37
C ASP A 778 -36.48 33.97 -12.01
N TYR A 779 -35.66 34.00 -10.95
CA TYR A 779 -34.99 32.79 -10.45
C TYR A 779 -36.03 31.73 -10.03
N PRO A 780 -35.94 30.49 -10.53
CA PRO A 780 -37.10 29.61 -10.55
C PRO A 780 -37.36 28.85 -9.24
N TYR A 781 -36.37 28.70 -8.35
CA TYR A 781 -36.53 28.04 -7.06
C TYR A 781 -36.76 29.08 -5.97
N GLN A 782 -37.96 29.11 -5.40
CA GLN A 782 -38.41 30.21 -4.52
C GLN A 782 -38.93 29.62 -3.20
N PRO A 783 -38.04 29.23 -2.27
CA PRO A 783 -38.43 28.85 -0.92
C PRO A 783 -38.93 30.05 -0.12
N CYS A 784 -39.63 29.75 0.98
CA CYS A 784 -40.10 30.75 1.93
C CYS A 784 -40.37 30.08 3.27
N ARG A 785 -40.53 30.86 4.35
CA ARG A 785 -40.71 30.33 5.71
C ARG A 785 -41.87 29.34 5.87
N ALA A 786 -42.91 29.41 5.03
CA ALA A 786 -44.06 28.52 5.05
C ALA A 786 -43.91 27.26 4.15
N ARG A 787 -43.03 27.29 3.15
CA ARG A 787 -42.70 26.15 2.26
C ARG A 787 -41.17 26.14 2.09
N PRO A 788 -40.41 25.74 3.13
CA PRO A 788 -38.95 25.89 3.17
C PRO A 788 -38.22 24.99 2.17
N PHE A 789 -38.87 23.92 1.75
CA PHE A 789 -38.42 23.01 0.69
C PHE A 789 -39.50 22.94 -0.40
N PRO A 790 -39.46 23.78 -1.44
CA PRO A 790 -40.31 23.67 -2.61
C PRO A 790 -40.19 22.29 -3.29
N ASP A 791 -41.28 21.78 -3.86
CA ASP A 791 -41.31 20.46 -4.51
C ASP A 791 -40.39 20.33 -5.74
N GLY A 792 -39.96 21.47 -6.31
CA GLY A 792 -39.04 21.61 -7.43
C GLY A 792 -39.11 23.03 -8.02
N VAL A 793 -38.43 23.27 -9.13
CA VAL A 793 -38.42 24.57 -9.85
C VAL A 793 -39.78 25.02 -10.41
N THR A 794 -40.79 24.14 -10.36
CA THR A 794 -42.17 24.39 -10.76
C THR A 794 -43.12 24.68 -9.58
N ASP A 795 -42.68 24.50 -8.33
CA ASP A 795 -43.51 24.82 -7.16
C ASP A 795 -43.64 26.34 -7.01
N ARG A 796 -44.88 26.84 -7.09
CA ARG A 796 -45.23 28.27 -6.97
C ARG A 796 -45.96 28.60 -5.67
N THR A 797 -45.97 27.70 -4.68
CA THR A 797 -46.67 27.88 -3.39
C THR A 797 -46.26 29.19 -2.71
N CYS A 798 -44.97 29.47 -2.58
CA CYS A 798 -44.47 30.72 -1.99
C CYS A 798 -44.87 31.98 -2.77
N LEU A 799 -44.88 31.90 -4.11
CA LEU A 799 -45.29 33.02 -4.97
C LEU A 799 -46.79 33.30 -4.82
N ALA A 800 -47.63 32.25 -4.82
CA ALA A 800 -49.06 32.37 -4.56
C ALA A 800 -49.34 32.98 -3.18
N MET A 801 -48.63 32.53 -2.13
CA MET A 801 -48.74 33.11 -0.79
C MET A 801 -48.32 34.59 -0.73
N LYS A 802 -47.27 35.00 -1.45
CA LYS A 802 -46.86 36.42 -1.54
C LYS A 802 -47.84 37.29 -2.35
N LEU A 803 -48.59 36.71 -3.29
CA LEU A 803 -49.59 37.41 -4.10
C LEU A 803 -50.99 37.48 -3.48
N MET A 804 -51.41 36.51 -2.65
CA MET A 804 -52.76 36.49 -2.07
C MET A 804 -53.20 37.78 -1.35
N PRO A 805 -52.36 38.45 -0.52
CA PRO A 805 -52.76 39.71 0.11
C PRO A 805 -53.01 40.83 -0.91
N VAL A 806 -52.20 40.90 -1.97
CA VAL A 806 -52.33 41.89 -3.05
C VAL A 806 -53.60 41.61 -3.88
N LEU A 807 -53.91 40.34 -4.11
CA LEU A 807 -55.13 39.94 -4.81
C LEU A 807 -56.40 40.24 -3.99
N SER A 808 -56.37 40.09 -2.66
CA SER A 808 -57.47 40.56 -1.79
C SER A 808 -57.67 42.07 -1.94
N MET A 809 -56.59 42.85 -1.80
CA MET A 809 -56.60 44.32 -1.96
C MET A 809 -56.95 44.85 -3.37
N ILE A 810 -57.23 43.96 -4.34
CA ILE A 810 -57.71 44.28 -5.69
C ILE A 810 -59.16 43.79 -5.90
N LEU A 811 -59.67 42.92 -5.02
CA LEU A 811 -61.03 42.38 -5.02
C LEU A 811 -61.93 43.02 -3.95
N ASP A 812 -61.33 43.61 -2.92
CA ASP A 812 -61.94 44.46 -1.88
C ASP A 812 -62.06 45.94 -2.33
#